data_AF-A0A8K9Y160-F1
#
_entry.id   AF-A0A8K9Y160-F1
#
_cell.length_a   1.000
_cell.length_b   1.000
_cell.length_c   1.000
_cell.angle_alpha   90.00
_cell.angle_beta   90.00
_cell.angle_gamma   90.00
#
_symmetry.space_group_name_H-M   'P 1'
#
loop_
_entity.id
_entity.type
_entity.pdbx_description
1 polymer ?
#
loop_
_entity_poly.entity_id
_entity_poly.type
_entity_poly.pdbx_seq_one_letter_code
_entity_poly.pdbx_strand_id
1 'polypeptide(L)'
;SEDETEEWQPESKAPKRQQKAQPSEKKPAVKRQAKPKEPKESKPKVPRKPVERKPRAPRAPKAPRAPKAPKPPKCLYTPPMDVFQRLSFIVPDGSCNDNMSRAGGRWSEGPSSSHQPYGVKKEEPEEDFAFDEPSLKRQKTSSAPQGRPTRLPTSGRAFGEDLNMNWDLIQLLSERTGVEQWVCLNISQLFREENTIPFIVRYRKEMINHMDADAVRDVQLVALAKKTQTISQTLKKEGVLTAELEQALRNCRTADELDHVYAPYKKGSKLSKACRAKQLGLESAAQALLQSPRTLDLRAWVKPGTEGLSTVEEVSTGVEQILADMIAKDGESLTHIRSLCDNSMVMLQSSVSKTALKEQQKEGHQGKPKDIDKFHLYCDFTCSVQRIQHHQTLAINRGENLKILTVKVNIPDCVKSDFCGWCLNVRWKPNGYTREELMKILRDAVEDSYKRLLFPLLSRSYRTKLTVSAEKESIAMFVRNLRQRLLVCPVRGRVIMGVDPGFRHGCKLAILSPTSQILFTDVVYLHGSQGNREADKLRHLMIRYSCNTVVIGNGTACRETEAFFADLISRRFFQPLDVSYCITSEAGASIYSVSPAAVKEMPDLDPNLRSAVSIGRRVQDPLAELVKIDPKHIGIGTYQHDVSQSSLKAALDGVVQECVSFVGVDINICSETLMRHVAGLNIGRAKSIAEWRETNGPFMNRDQLRLVKGLGPKSYQQCAGFIRINPLDHLNNHRSKYAGIKNDPKICNNRLLVGTLRFLSQPSEVGAEPI
;
A
#
# COMPACT_ATOMS: atom_id res chain seq x y z
N SER A 1 28.60 11.01 12.72
CA SER A 1 27.38 11.05 11.90
C SER A 1 26.40 10.10 12.53
N GLU A 2 25.35 10.64 13.14
CA GLU A 2 24.45 9.90 14.04
C GLU A 2 23.14 9.61 13.31
N ASP A 3 23.01 8.40 12.76
CA ASP A 3 21.72 7.86 12.30
C ASP A 3 21.08 7.07 13.45
N GLU A 4 20.29 7.74 14.28
CA GLU A 4 19.43 7.08 15.25
C GLU A 4 18.14 6.60 14.57
N THR A 5 17.94 5.27 14.53
CA THR A 5 16.66 4.67 14.13
C THR A 5 15.60 4.95 15.18
N GLU A 6 14.63 5.83 14.88
CA GLU A 6 13.57 6.21 15.83
C GLU A 6 12.70 5.00 16.24
N GLU A 7 12.77 4.64 17.52
CA GLU A 7 11.90 3.65 18.16
C GLU A 7 10.47 4.22 18.34
N TRP A 8 9.49 3.67 17.62
CA TRP A 8 8.10 4.13 17.72
C TRP A 8 7.36 3.44 18.86
N GLN A 9 7.04 4.19 19.92
CA GLN A 9 6.13 3.74 20.98
C GLN A 9 4.70 4.28 20.80
N PRO A 10 3.65 3.45 21.01
CA PRO A 10 2.27 3.85 20.81
C PRO A 10 1.72 4.68 22.00
N GLU A 11 1.41 5.96 21.78
CA GLU A 11 0.71 6.77 22.78
C GLU A 11 -0.69 6.22 23.11
N SER A 12 -0.92 5.90 24.38
CA SER A 12 -2.23 5.49 24.88
C SER A 12 -3.19 6.69 25.00
N LYS A 13 -4.12 6.82 24.05
CA LYS A 13 -5.17 7.86 24.10
C LYS A 13 -6.25 7.53 25.13
N ALA A 14 -6.03 7.95 26.38
CA ALA A 14 -7.09 8.04 27.38
C ALA A 14 -8.16 9.09 26.96
N PRO A 15 -9.46 8.75 26.96
CA PRO A 15 -10.49 9.66 26.49
C PRO A 15 -10.79 10.78 27.51
N LYS A 16 -10.60 12.04 27.10
CA LYS A 16 -11.04 13.21 27.88
C LYS A 16 -12.56 13.25 27.99
N ARG A 17 -13.04 13.07 29.22
CA ARG A 17 -14.47 13.06 29.60
C ARG A 17 -15.08 14.46 29.51
N GLN A 18 -15.70 14.80 28.37
CA GLN A 18 -16.55 15.99 28.28
C GLN A 18 -17.94 15.69 28.86
N GLN A 19 -18.40 16.56 29.77
CA GLN A 19 -19.78 16.54 30.26
C GLN A 19 -20.71 17.11 29.17
N LYS A 20 -21.73 16.34 28.78
CA LYS A 20 -22.94 16.86 28.14
C LYS A 20 -24.16 16.23 28.80
N ALA A 21 -25.19 17.06 29.02
CA ALA A 21 -26.42 16.67 29.68
C ALA A 21 -27.21 15.65 28.84
N GLN A 22 -27.92 14.75 29.52
CA GLN A 22 -28.94 13.88 28.92
C GLN A 22 -30.34 14.48 29.19
N PRO A 23 -31.24 14.51 28.20
CA PRO A 23 -32.66 14.69 28.45
C PRO A 23 -33.30 13.41 29.00
N SER A 24 -34.39 13.58 29.73
CA SER A 24 -35.09 12.53 30.48
C SER A 24 -36.03 11.69 29.62
N GLU A 25 -35.95 10.37 29.70
CA GLU A 25 -37.06 9.48 29.33
C GLU A 25 -37.33 8.40 30.39
N LYS A 26 -38.60 8.00 30.48
CA LYS A 26 -39.19 7.26 31.59
C LYS A 26 -38.99 5.75 31.42
N LYS A 27 -38.76 5.03 32.53
CA LYS A 27 -38.94 3.56 32.59
C LYS A 27 -40.17 3.21 33.45
N PRO A 28 -41.01 2.24 33.04
CA PRO A 28 -41.99 1.62 33.92
C PRO A 28 -41.32 0.61 34.87
N ALA A 29 -42.06 0.17 35.89
CA ALA A 29 -41.53 -0.46 37.10
C ALA A 29 -41.89 -1.96 37.26
N VAL A 30 -41.69 -2.49 38.49
CA VAL A 30 -42.09 -3.80 39.07
C VAL A 30 -41.34 -5.05 38.51
N LYS A 31 -40.98 -6.10 39.28
CA LYS A 31 -41.27 -6.53 40.68
C LYS A 31 -40.03 -6.92 41.51
N ARG A 32 -40.19 -7.01 42.83
CA ARG A 32 -39.22 -7.49 43.85
C ARG A 32 -39.52 -8.91 44.33
N GLN A 33 -38.48 -9.68 44.66
CA GLN A 33 -38.38 -10.71 45.72
C GLN A 33 -36.87 -10.81 46.10
N ALA A 34 -36.37 -11.25 47.25
CA ALA A 34 -36.69 -11.25 48.68
C ALA A 34 -35.42 -11.88 49.37
N LYS A 35 -35.11 -11.56 50.64
CA LYS A 35 -33.83 -11.96 51.32
C LYS A 35 -33.93 -13.29 52.10
N PRO A 36 -32.79 -13.92 52.48
CA PRO A 36 -32.36 -13.87 53.91
C PRO A 36 -30.97 -13.23 54.18
N LYS A 37 -30.49 -13.29 55.44
CA LYS A 37 -29.36 -12.51 56.02
C LYS A 37 -28.44 -13.36 56.91
N GLU A 38 -27.12 -13.07 56.87
CA GLU A 38 -26.10 -12.99 57.96
C GLU A 38 -25.97 -14.12 59.03
N PRO A 39 -24.73 -14.42 59.49
CA PRO A 39 -24.11 -13.64 60.58
C PRO A 39 -22.72 -13.05 60.26
N LYS A 40 -22.13 -12.35 61.25
CA LYS A 40 -20.99 -11.42 61.13
C LYS A 40 -19.83 -11.79 62.07
N GLU A 41 -18.63 -11.31 61.76
CA GLU A 41 -17.57 -10.81 62.66
C GLU A 41 -16.53 -10.05 61.79
N SER A 42 -15.75 -9.05 62.21
CA SER A 42 -15.78 -8.10 63.34
C SER A 42 -14.99 -6.82 62.93
N LYS A 43 -15.16 -5.67 63.60
CA LYS A 43 -14.41 -4.40 63.37
C LYS A 43 -13.60 -4.03 64.63
N PRO A 44 -12.59 -3.14 64.54
CA PRO A 44 -12.83 -1.77 65.04
C PRO A 44 -12.11 -0.61 64.31
N LYS A 45 -12.32 0.60 64.85
CA LYS A 45 -11.97 1.98 64.42
C LYS A 45 -11.54 2.79 65.67
N VAL A 46 -10.87 3.95 65.67
CA VAL A 46 -10.08 4.79 64.72
C VAL A 46 -9.37 5.86 65.59
N PRO A 47 -8.12 6.29 65.32
CA PRO A 47 -7.94 7.73 65.11
C PRO A 47 -6.82 8.16 64.13
N ARG A 48 -7.07 9.29 63.44
CA ARG A 48 -6.03 10.18 62.89
C ARG A 48 -6.14 11.53 63.60
N LYS A 49 -5.01 12.13 63.98
CA LYS A 49 -4.92 13.49 64.55
C LYS A 49 -4.64 14.55 63.45
N PRO A 50 -4.92 15.84 63.69
CA PRO A 50 -4.99 16.88 62.66
C PRO A 50 -3.71 17.74 62.55
N VAL A 51 -3.60 18.51 61.46
CA VAL A 51 -2.74 19.70 61.37
C VAL A 51 -3.52 20.84 60.69
N GLU A 52 -3.39 22.05 61.22
CA GLU A 52 -4.13 23.26 60.84
C GLU A 52 -3.47 24.10 59.72
N ARG A 53 -3.94 25.35 59.53
CA ARG A 53 -3.87 26.12 58.27
C ARG A 53 -3.27 27.53 58.44
N LYS A 54 -2.67 28.02 57.33
CA LYS A 54 -2.51 29.45 56.91
C LYS A 54 -1.47 30.28 57.71
N PRO A 55 -1.00 31.46 57.21
CA PRO A 55 -1.53 32.32 56.12
C PRO A 55 -0.53 32.75 55.02
N ARG A 56 -0.86 33.82 54.28
CA ARG A 56 -0.23 34.32 53.03
C ARG A 56 0.06 35.83 53.14
N ALA A 57 1.29 36.27 52.84
CA ALA A 57 1.70 37.67 52.56
C ALA A 57 3.18 37.70 52.10
N PRO A 58 3.73 38.83 51.58
CA PRO A 58 3.22 39.74 50.54
C PRO A 58 4.23 39.91 49.37
N ARG A 59 3.94 40.80 48.40
CA ARG A 59 4.93 41.25 47.38
C ARG A 59 5.94 42.23 47.98
N ALA A 60 7.19 42.20 47.52
CA ALA A 60 8.24 43.19 47.79
C ALA A 60 8.81 43.77 46.46
N PRO A 61 9.44 44.96 46.46
CA PRO A 61 9.57 45.81 45.26
C PRO A 61 10.91 45.68 44.49
N LYS A 62 10.97 46.35 43.32
CA LYS A 62 12.19 46.50 42.50
C LYS A 62 13.25 47.35 43.23
N ALA A 63 14.51 46.92 43.15
CA ALA A 63 15.68 47.72 43.52
C ALA A 63 16.46 48.20 42.25
N PRO A 64 17.20 49.33 42.32
CA PRO A 64 17.79 49.97 41.14
C PRO A 64 19.15 49.38 40.70
N ARG A 65 19.55 49.69 39.46
CA ARG A 65 20.87 49.35 38.89
C ARG A 65 21.98 50.23 39.47
N ALA A 66 23.15 49.64 39.74
CA ALA A 66 24.43 50.32 39.92
C ALA A 66 25.37 50.03 38.72
N PRO A 67 26.35 50.90 38.42
CA PRO A 67 27.05 50.89 37.12
C PRO A 67 28.24 49.92 37.06
N LYS A 68 28.62 49.50 35.84
CA LYS A 68 29.92 48.87 35.55
C LYS A 68 30.77 49.79 34.67
N ALA A 69 32.07 49.86 34.99
CA ALA A 69 33.06 50.71 34.33
C ALA A 69 33.55 50.15 32.96
N PRO A 70 34.22 50.96 32.12
CA PRO A 70 34.50 50.63 30.71
C PRO A 70 35.95 50.19 30.39
N LYS A 71 36.16 49.82 29.11
CA LYS A 71 37.42 49.54 28.35
C LYS A 71 37.84 48.05 28.28
N PRO A 72 38.63 47.62 27.24
CA PRO A 72 39.25 48.39 26.15
C PRO A 72 38.86 47.96 24.71
N PRO A 73 39.25 48.74 23.67
CA PRO A 73 39.10 48.38 22.25
C PRO A 73 40.36 47.73 21.64
N LYS A 74 40.22 47.20 20.41
CA LYS A 74 41.19 46.67 19.40
C LYS A 74 40.83 45.23 18.97
N CYS A 75 41.05 44.76 17.74
CA CYS A 75 41.52 45.42 16.52
C CYS A 75 40.86 44.78 15.28
N LEU A 76 40.72 45.55 14.20
CA LEU A 76 40.41 45.03 12.86
C LEU A 76 41.67 44.49 12.19
N TYR A 77 41.55 43.40 11.42
CA TYR A 77 42.53 43.04 10.41
C TYR A 77 41.85 42.42 9.17
N THR A 78 42.08 43.06 8.04
CA THR A 78 41.74 42.73 6.64
C THR A 78 42.83 43.43 5.81
N PRO A 79 43.26 43.00 4.60
CA PRO A 79 42.49 42.33 3.53
C PRO A 79 43.32 41.16 2.91
N PRO A 80 43.16 40.67 1.65
CA PRO A 80 42.23 41.07 0.57
C PRO A 80 41.45 39.93 -0.12
N MET A 81 40.53 40.35 -0.99
CA MET A 81 39.81 39.51 -1.96
C MET A 81 40.69 39.21 -3.19
N ASP A 82 40.28 38.20 -3.97
CA ASP A 82 40.24 38.38 -5.43
C ASP A 82 39.02 37.67 -6.06
N VAL A 83 38.67 38.08 -7.27
CA VAL A 83 37.37 37.85 -7.95
C VAL A 83 37.52 36.85 -9.09
N PHE A 84 36.58 35.90 -9.25
CA PHE A 84 36.29 35.34 -10.59
C PHE A 84 34.81 35.01 -10.88
N GLN A 85 34.23 35.88 -11.70
CA GLN A 85 33.22 35.67 -12.75
C GLN A 85 32.00 34.74 -12.56
N ARG A 86 30.82 35.37 -12.61
CA ARG A 86 29.62 34.80 -13.25
C ARG A 86 29.88 34.58 -14.74
N LEU A 87 29.37 33.47 -15.29
CA LEU A 87 29.03 33.38 -16.71
C LEU A 87 27.55 32.97 -16.86
N SER A 88 26.79 33.86 -17.48
CA SER A 88 25.40 33.66 -17.89
C SER A 88 25.35 32.88 -19.21
N PHE A 89 24.51 31.84 -19.29
CA PHE A 89 24.11 31.29 -20.58
C PHE A 89 22.79 31.90 -21.04
N ILE A 90 22.84 32.41 -22.27
CA ILE A 90 21.76 33.13 -22.95
C ILE A 90 20.82 32.11 -23.60
N VAL A 91 19.51 32.31 -23.44
CA VAL A 91 18.49 31.69 -24.28
C VAL A 91 18.23 32.64 -25.46
N PRO A 92 18.40 32.22 -26.72
CA PRO A 92 17.95 33.00 -27.87
C PRO A 92 16.51 32.63 -28.26
N ASP A 93 15.60 33.59 -28.14
CA ASP A 93 14.37 33.60 -28.94
C ASP A 93 14.68 34.05 -30.37
N GLY A 94 14.03 33.45 -31.36
CA GLY A 94 14.18 33.81 -32.78
C GLY A 94 13.04 33.23 -33.63
N SER A 95 12.29 34.11 -34.29
CA SER A 95 10.99 33.84 -34.93
C SER A 95 11.08 33.36 -36.40
N CYS A 96 10.06 32.61 -36.81
CA CYS A 96 9.44 32.49 -38.14
C CYS A 96 10.18 33.04 -39.40
N ASN A 97 10.40 32.20 -40.42
CA ASN A 97 9.48 32.09 -41.58
C ASN A 97 9.88 30.98 -42.60
N ASP A 98 8.84 30.41 -43.22
CA ASP A 98 8.67 29.92 -44.60
C ASP A 98 9.68 29.01 -45.37
N ASN A 99 9.03 28.04 -46.04
CA ASN A 99 9.26 27.54 -47.41
C ASN A 99 10.29 26.41 -47.73
N MET A 100 9.68 25.29 -48.14
CA MET A 100 9.96 24.50 -49.36
C MET A 100 11.27 23.68 -49.54
N SER A 101 11.02 22.37 -49.68
CA SER A 101 11.44 21.50 -50.81
C SER A 101 12.60 20.50 -50.67
N ARG A 102 12.22 19.22 -50.90
CA ARG A 102 12.85 18.14 -51.71
C ARG A 102 14.35 17.75 -51.58
N ALA A 103 14.53 16.43 -51.45
CA ALA A 103 15.68 15.60 -51.88
C ALA A 103 17.04 15.86 -51.15
N GLY A 104 18.03 14.95 -51.13
CA GLY A 104 18.13 13.56 -51.61
C GLY A 104 19.60 13.16 -51.88
N GLY A 105 20.02 11.93 -51.52
CA GLY A 105 21.41 11.43 -51.65
C GLY A 105 22.28 11.73 -50.41
N ARG A 106 23.09 10.84 -49.78
CA ARG A 106 23.89 9.63 -50.14
C ARG A 106 25.35 9.97 -50.51
N TRP A 107 26.24 8.97 -50.37
CA TRP A 107 27.71 8.89 -50.63
C TRP A 107 28.54 9.22 -49.35
N SER A 108 29.38 8.32 -48.79
CA SER A 108 30.60 7.64 -49.30
C SER A 108 31.78 8.63 -49.46
N GLU A 109 33.03 8.39 -49.04
CA GLU A 109 33.74 7.19 -48.51
C GLU A 109 35.00 7.62 -47.70
N GLY A 110 35.89 6.69 -47.28
CA GLY A 110 37.14 6.96 -46.52
C GLY A 110 38.33 7.51 -47.36
N PRO A 111 39.63 7.28 -47.05
CA PRO A 111 40.16 6.14 -46.25
C PRO A 111 41.48 6.33 -45.41
N SER A 112 41.80 5.27 -44.64
CA SER A 112 43.14 4.66 -44.37
C SER A 112 44.34 5.41 -43.73
N SER A 113 44.84 4.83 -42.62
CA SER A 113 46.18 4.19 -42.45
C SER A 113 46.60 4.24 -40.95
N SER A 114 47.39 3.36 -40.32
CA SER A 114 47.75 1.94 -40.45
C SER A 114 48.81 1.68 -39.36
N HIS A 115 48.69 0.63 -38.52
CA HIS A 115 49.79 -0.25 -38.05
C HIS A 115 49.36 -1.15 -36.86
N GLN A 116 49.82 -2.40 -36.93
CA GLN A 116 49.70 -3.54 -36.00
C GLN A 116 50.94 -4.43 -36.26
N PRO A 117 51.22 -5.56 -35.56
CA PRO A 117 50.49 -6.22 -34.45
C PRO A 117 51.39 -6.62 -33.23
N TYR A 118 50.79 -7.21 -32.20
CA TYR A 118 51.19 -8.51 -31.63
C TYR A 118 50.01 -9.08 -30.81
N GLY A 119 49.77 -10.39 -30.87
CA GLY A 119 48.48 -10.99 -30.50
C GLY A 119 48.45 -11.75 -29.17
N VAL A 120 47.25 -11.84 -28.59
CA VAL A 120 46.88 -12.76 -27.50
C VAL A 120 45.55 -13.45 -27.88
N LYS A 121 45.36 -14.69 -27.42
CA LYS A 121 44.22 -15.55 -27.76
C LYS A 121 42.89 -14.97 -27.25
N LYS A 122 41.82 -15.22 -28.01
CA LYS A 122 40.43 -14.99 -27.60
C LYS A 122 40.02 -16.07 -26.58
N GLU A 123 39.57 -15.65 -25.41
CA GLU A 123 38.57 -16.37 -24.62
C GLU A 123 37.22 -15.66 -24.81
N GLU A 124 36.12 -16.41 -24.76
CA GLU A 124 34.77 -15.84 -24.89
C GLU A 124 34.29 -15.33 -23.53
N PRO A 125 33.67 -14.13 -23.44
CA PRO A 125 33.02 -13.69 -22.22
C PRO A 125 31.71 -14.45 -22.02
N GLU A 126 31.53 -15.01 -20.83
CA GLU A 126 30.36 -15.79 -20.42
C GLU A 126 29.05 -14.98 -20.46
N GLU A 127 27.92 -15.68 -20.63
CA GLU A 127 26.59 -15.07 -20.72
C GLU A 127 26.14 -14.47 -19.38
N ASP A 128 26.06 -13.14 -19.31
CA ASP A 128 25.35 -12.43 -18.24
C ASP A 128 23.87 -12.87 -18.20
N PHE A 129 23.47 -13.50 -17.10
CA PHE A 129 22.09 -13.98 -16.87
C PHE A 129 21.13 -12.82 -16.51
N ALA A 130 20.98 -11.87 -17.45
CA ALA A 130 20.04 -10.77 -17.35
C ALA A 130 18.59 -11.28 -17.57
N PHE A 131 17.71 -11.00 -16.61
CA PHE A 131 16.26 -11.23 -16.76
C PHE A 131 15.68 -10.15 -17.68
N ASP A 132 15.56 -10.44 -18.97
CA ASP A 132 14.94 -9.53 -19.95
C ASP A 132 13.51 -9.12 -19.55
N GLU A 133 13.22 -7.83 -19.66
CA GLU A 133 11.84 -7.33 -19.61
C GLU A 133 11.09 -7.74 -20.88
N PRO A 134 9.83 -8.22 -20.79
CA PRO A 134 9.05 -8.58 -21.98
C PRO A 134 8.70 -7.31 -22.76
N SER A 135 9.35 -7.13 -23.91
CA SER A 135 9.13 -5.97 -24.78
C SER A 135 7.65 -5.79 -25.17
N LEU A 136 7.16 -4.55 -25.09
CA LEU A 136 5.80 -4.18 -25.51
C LEU A 136 5.63 -4.22 -27.03
N LYS A 137 5.48 -5.42 -27.60
CA LYS A 137 5.01 -5.62 -28.98
C LYS A 137 3.70 -6.41 -28.98
N ARG A 138 2.62 -5.78 -29.46
CA ARG A 138 1.33 -6.44 -29.75
C ARG A 138 1.52 -7.52 -30.81
N GLN A 139 1.76 -8.77 -30.40
CA GLN A 139 1.65 -9.91 -31.30
C GLN A 139 0.18 -10.10 -31.71
N LYS A 140 -0.08 -10.13 -33.02
CA LYS A 140 -1.36 -10.64 -33.55
C LYS A 140 -1.36 -12.15 -33.42
N THR A 141 -2.17 -12.69 -32.52
CA THR A 141 -2.34 -14.13 -32.32
C THR A 141 -3.24 -14.73 -33.40
N SER A 142 -2.64 -15.35 -34.42
CA SER A 142 -3.35 -16.16 -35.43
C SER A 142 -3.48 -17.62 -34.98
N SER A 143 -4.08 -17.86 -33.82
CA SER A 143 -4.64 -19.15 -33.38
C SER A 143 -5.34 -18.95 -32.03
N ALA A 144 -6.65 -19.17 -31.99
CA ALA A 144 -7.46 -18.98 -30.79
C ALA A 144 -7.48 -20.26 -29.94
N PRO A 145 -7.07 -20.24 -28.66
CA PRO A 145 -7.38 -21.32 -27.72
C PRO A 145 -8.89 -21.26 -27.39
N GLN A 146 -9.55 -22.42 -27.34
CA GLN A 146 -11.02 -22.52 -27.21
C GLN A 146 -11.53 -22.26 -25.78
N GLY A 147 -11.36 -21.04 -25.27
CA GLY A 147 -12.14 -20.54 -24.15
C GLY A 147 -13.61 -20.37 -24.57
N ARG A 148 -14.48 -21.35 -24.25
CA ARG A 148 -15.91 -21.21 -24.54
C ARG A 148 -16.52 -20.08 -23.69
N PRO A 149 -17.27 -19.13 -24.28
CA PRO A 149 -18.07 -18.20 -23.51
C PRO A 149 -19.07 -18.97 -22.63
N THR A 150 -19.06 -18.72 -21.33
CA THR A 150 -20.15 -19.21 -20.47
C THR A 150 -21.42 -18.50 -20.92
N ARG A 151 -22.48 -19.27 -21.25
CA ARG A 151 -23.74 -18.68 -21.71
C ARG A 151 -24.25 -17.70 -20.66
N LEU A 152 -24.54 -16.46 -21.08
CA LEU A 152 -25.28 -15.50 -20.26
C LEU A 152 -26.54 -16.19 -19.71
N PRO A 153 -26.84 -16.10 -18.40
CA PRO A 153 -28.08 -16.60 -17.84
C PRO A 153 -29.27 -15.90 -18.51
N THR A 154 -29.92 -16.59 -19.45
CA THR A 154 -31.09 -16.11 -20.21
C THR A 154 -32.35 -16.26 -19.36
N SER A 155 -32.35 -15.60 -18.20
CA SER A 155 -33.53 -15.44 -17.36
C SER A 155 -33.37 -14.22 -16.47
N GLY A 156 -34.24 -13.23 -16.63
CA GLY A 156 -34.34 -12.04 -15.78
C GLY A 156 -34.88 -12.32 -14.38
N ARG A 157 -34.34 -13.31 -13.67
CA ARG A 157 -34.53 -13.46 -12.22
C ARG A 157 -33.33 -12.84 -11.52
N ALA A 158 -33.60 -11.69 -10.91
CA ALA A 158 -32.60 -10.87 -10.25
C ALA A 158 -31.78 -11.68 -9.23
N PHE A 159 -30.46 -11.59 -9.37
CA PHE A 159 -29.55 -11.78 -8.25
C PHE A 159 -29.94 -10.76 -7.16
N GLY A 160 -30.00 -11.20 -5.90
CA GLY A 160 -30.82 -10.53 -4.87
C GLY A 160 -30.45 -9.07 -4.58
N GLU A 161 -31.46 -8.19 -4.56
CA GLU A 161 -31.47 -6.79 -4.09
C GLU A 161 -30.32 -5.85 -4.53
N ASP A 162 -29.54 -6.22 -5.54
CA ASP A 162 -28.55 -5.34 -6.15
C ASP A 162 -29.24 -4.21 -6.92
N LEU A 163 -28.81 -2.98 -6.66
CA LEU A 163 -29.32 -1.80 -7.36
C LEU A 163 -28.95 -1.90 -8.84
N ASN A 164 -29.96 -2.00 -9.70
CA ASN A 164 -29.76 -2.11 -11.13
C ASN A 164 -29.17 -0.80 -11.66
N MET A 165 -27.86 -0.81 -11.91
CA MET A 165 -27.11 0.33 -12.42
C MET A 165 -27.44 0.55 -13.91
N ASN A 166 -27.31 1.79 -14.40
CA ASN A 166 -27.61 2.11 -15.80
C ASN A 166 -26.42 1.77 -16.75
N TRP A 167 -25.54 0.86 -16.32
CA TRP A 167 -24.36 0.40 -17.05
C TRP A 167 -24.11 -1.09 -16.73
N ASP A 168 -23.64 -1.85 -17.72
CA ASP A 168 -23.21 -3.23 -17.49
C ASP A 168 -21.84 -3.26 -16.81
N LEU A 169 -21.75 -3.99 -15.69
CA LEU A 169 -20.52 -4.21 -14.96
C LEU A 169 -19.47 -4.96 -15.80
N ILE A 170 -19.89 -5.91 -16.65
CA ILE A 170 -18.95 -6.69 -17.47
C ILE A 170 -18.34 -5.82 -18.58
N GLN A 171 -19.16 -5.01 -19.26
CA GLN A 171 -18.67 -3.99 -20.18
C GLN A 171 -17.73 -2.97 -19.47
N LEU A 172 -18.14 -2.42 -18.31
CA LEU A 172 -17.31 -1.44 -17.58
C LEU A 172 -15.97 -2.05 -17.11
N LEU A 173 -15.97 -3.32 -16.68
CA LEU A 173 -14.74 -4.05 -16.36
C LEU A 173 -13.84 -4.20 -17.60
N SER A 174 -14.42 -4.60 -18.73
CA SER A 174 -13.71 -4.79 -20.00
C SER A 174 -13.07 -3.48 -20.49
N GLU A 175 -13.82 -2.37 -20.52
CA GLU A 175 -13.33 -1.05 -20.89
C GLU A 175 -12.20 -0.55 -19.97
N ARG A 176 -12.24 -0.88 -18.67
CA ARG A 176 -11.25 -0.41 -17.68
C ARG A 176 -9.98 -1.26 -17.58
N THR A 177 -10.08 -2.55 -17.85
CA THR A 177 -8.96 -3.49 -17.73
C THR A 177 -8.34 -3.86 -19.08
N GLY A 178 -9.02 -3.57 -20.20
CA GLY A 178 -8.63 -4.03 -21.53
C GLY A 178 -8.87 -5.53 -21.76
N VAL A 179 -9.53 -6.22 -20.82
CA VAL A 179 -9.80 -7.66 -20.85
C VAL A 179 -11.12 -7.93 -21.57
N GLU A 180 -11.21 -9.03 -22.33
CA GLU A 180 -12.42 -9.39 -23.08
C GLU A 180 -13.63 -9.66 -22.17
N GLN A 181 -14.82 -9.24 -22.58
CA GLN A 181 -16.05 -9.32 -21.77
C GLN A 181 -16.37 -10.75 -21.26
N TRP A 182 -16.14 -11.78 -22.09
CA TRP A 182 -16.40 -13.18 -21.70
C TRP A 182 -15.45 -13.65 -20.58
N VAL A 183 -14.21 -13.15 -20.56
CA VAL A 183 -13.22 -13.43 -19.51
C VAL A 183 -13.63 -12.72 -18.21
N CYS A 184 -14.04 -11.45 -18.29
CA CYS A 184 -14.57 -10.70 -17.15
C CYS A 184 -15.80 -11.40 -16.53
N LEU A 185 -16.71 -11.93 -17.35
CA LEU A 185 -17.87 -12.71 -16.91
C LEU A 185 -17.45 -14.00 -16.16
N ASN A 186 -16.53 -14.77 -16.75
CA ASN A 186 -16.02 -16.02 -16.16
C ASN A 186 -15.31 -15.76 -14.82
N ILE A 187 -14.48 -14.72 -14.73
CA ILE A 187 -13.81 -14.31 -13.48
C ILE A 187 -14.84 -13.87 -12.44
N SER A 188 -15.86 -13.09 -12.82
CA SER A 188 -16.95 -12.69 -11.92
C SER A 188 -17.69 -13.90 -11.35
N GLN A 189 -18.02 -14.89 -12.18
CA GLN A 189 -18.64 -16.14 -11.72
C GLN A 189 -17.71 -16.94 -10.79
N LEU A 190 -16.44 -17.09 -11.14
CA LEU A 190 -15.46 -17.81 -10.33
C LEU A 190 -15.33 -17.21 -8.91
N PHE A 191 -15.38 -15.88 -8.78
CA PHE A 191 -15.39 -15.22 -7.48
C PHE A 191 -16.73 -15.38 -6.72
N ARG A 192 -17.88 -15.39 -7.41
CA ARG A 192 -19.19 -15.71 -6.78
C ARG A 192 -19.24 -17.14 -6.23
N GLU A 193 -18.55 -18.07 -6.89
CA GLU A 193 -18.36 -19.46 -6.45
C GLU A 193 -17.30 -19.62 -5.35
N GLU A 194 -16.79 -18.54 -4.74
CA GLU A 194 -15.76 -18.54 -3.70
C GLU A 194 -14.43 -19.24 -4.11
N ASN A 195 -14.06 -19.18 -5.39
CA ASN A 195 -12.75 -19.67 -5.83
C ASN A 195 -11.65 -18.64 -5.50
N THR A 196 -10.54 -19.11 -4.95
CA THR A 196 -9.37 -18.28 -4.60
C THR A 196 -8.52 -17.98 -5.84
N ILE A 197 -7.82 -16.83 -5.85
CA ILE A 197 -6.97 -16.44 -7.00
C ILE A 197 -5.94 -17.52 -7.37
N PRO A 198 -5.17 -18.13 -6.43
CA PRO A 198 -4.24 -19.19 -6.79
C PRO A 198 -4.93 -20.43 -7.39
N PHE A 199 -6.12 -20.79 -6.92
CA PHE A 199 -6.90 -21.90 -7.49
C PHE A 199 -7.38 -21.58 -8.91
N ILE A 200 -7.85 -20.36 -9.14
CA ILE A 200 -8.27 -19.87 -10.47
C ILE A 200 -7.09 -19.91 -11.45
N VAL A 201 -5.96 -19.29 -11.09
CA VAL A 201 -4.75 -19.19 -11.93
C VAL A 201 -4.10 -20.55 -12.16
N ARG A 202 -4.21 -21.52 -11.23
CA ARG A 202 -3.61 -22.86 -11.41
C ARG A 202 -4.52 -23.85 -12.14
N TYR A 203 -5.82 -23.87 -11.82
CA TYR A 203 -6.75 -24.93 -12.24
C TYR A 203 -7.88 -24.47 -13.17
N ARG A 204 -8.00 -23.16 -13.47
CA ARG A 204 -9.06 -22.60 -14.34
C ARG A 204 -8.52 -21.71 -15.45
N LYS A 205 -7.24 -21.88 -15.82
CA LYS A 205 -6.50 -21.08 -16.83
C LYS A 205 -7.28 -20.82 -18.12
N GLU A 206 -7.88 -21.86 -18.70
CA GLU A 206 -8.64 -21.75 -19.95
C GLU A 206 -9.87 -20.84 -19.82
N MET A 207 -10.53 -20.82 -18.65
CA MET A 207 -11.71 -19.99 -18.40
C MET A 207 -11.36 -18.51 -18.20
N ILE A 208 -10.09 -18.20 -17.90
CA ILE A 208 -9.56 -16.85 -17.69
C ILE A 208 -8.62 -16.39 -18.81
N ASN A 209 -8.61 -17.07 -19.96
CA ASN A 209 -7.68 -16.82 -21.06
C ASN A 209 -6.19 -16.73 -20.62
N HIS A 210 -5.78 -17.64 -19.74
CA HIS A 210 -4.41 -17.76 -19.22
C HIS A 210 -3.85 -16.52 -18.48
N MET A 211 -4.72 -15.61 -18.01
CA MET A 211 -4.33 -14.47 -17.19
C MET A 211 -3.55 -14.85 -15.93
N ASP A 212 -2.68 -13.95 -15.48
CA ASP A 212 -1.92 -14.07 -14.24
C ASP A 212 -2.74 -13.64 -13.01
N ALA A 213 -2.13 -13.76 -11.82
CA ALA A 213 -2.79 -13.47 -10.55
C ALA A 213 -3.13 -11.98 -10.37
N ASP A 214 -2.35 -11.07 -10.96
CA ASP A 214 -2.51 -9.63 -10.79
C ASP A 214 -3.61 -9.09 -11.73
N ALA A 215 -3.66 -9.55 -12.98
CA ALA A 215 -4.74 -9.21 -13.91
C ALA A 215 -6.10 -9.79 -13.45
N VAL A 216 -6.11 -11.00 -12.87
CA VAL A 216 -7.33 -11.56 -12.23
C VAL A 216 -7.76 -10.73 -11.01
N ARG A 217 -6.82 -10.13 -10.27
CA ARG A 217 -7.13 -9.24 -9.13
C ARG A 217 -7.68 -7.89 -9.58
N ASP A 218 -7.18 -7.32 -10.69
CA ASP A 218 -7.70 -6.07 -11.25
C ASP A 218 -9.15 -6.17 -11.75
N VAL A 219 -9.61 -7.37 -12.15
CA VAL A 219 -11.01 -7.63 -12.54
C VAL A 219 -11.96 -7.72 -11.31
N GLN A 220 -11.44 -7.75 -10.07
CA GLN A 220 -12.23 -7.95 -8.83
C GLN A 220 -13.06 -6.71 -8.38
N LEU A 221 -13.44 -5.79 -9.27
CA LEU A 221 -14.09 -4.49 -8.95
C LEU A 221 -15.57 -4.56 -8.54
N VAL A 222 -15.92 -5.46 -7.62
CA VAL A 222 -17.26 -5.58 -7.01
C VAL A 222 -17.58 -4.39 -6.06
N ALA A 223 -16.59 -3.55 -5.76
CA ALA A 223 -16.68 -2.52 -4.72
C ALA A 223 -17.62 -1.33 -5.07
N LEU A 224 -17.68 -0.87 -6.33
CA LEU A 224 -18.42 0.35 -6.68
C LEU A 224 -19.94 0.14 -6.57
N ALA A 225 -20.46 -0.96 -7.13
CA ALA A 225 -21.88 -1.30 -7.06
C ALA A 225 -22.35 -1.43 -5.60
N LYS A 226 -21.60 -2.18 -4.77
CA LYS A 226 -21.88 -2.33 -3.34
C LYS A 226 -21.84 -0.99 -2.57
N LYS A 227 -20.90 -0.10 -2.88
CA LYS A 227 -20.83 1.24 -2.26
C LYS A 227 -22.05 2.09 -2.64
N THR A 228 -22.46 2.07 -3.91
CA THR A 228 -23.64 2.78 -4.41
C THR A 228 -24.93 2.27 -3.77
N GLN A 229 -25.08 0.95 -3.69
CA GLN A 229 -26.20 0.27 -3.02
C GLN A 229 -26.31 0.68 -1.54
N THR A 230 -25.18 0.68 -0.81
CA THR A 230 -25.11 1.10 0.60
C THR A 230 -25.53 2.57 0.78
N ILE A 231 -25.07 3.46 -0.10
CA ILE A 231 -25.42 4.89 -0.07
C ILE A 231 -26.91 5.10 -0.38
N SER A 232 -27.45 4.46 -1.42
CA SER A 232 -28.86 4.55 -1.78
C SER A 232 -29.79 4.02 -0.68
N GLN A 233 -29.46 2.87 -0.07
CA GLN A 233 -30.18 2.36 1.11
C GLN A 233 -30.14 3.32 2.30
N THR A 234 -29.03 4.05 2.50
CA THR A 234 -28.91 5.07 3.55
C THR A 234 -29.81 6.27 3.25
N LEU A 235 -29.77 6.80 2.03
CA LEU A 235 -30.62 7.92 1.59
C LEU A 235 -32.11 7.58 1.62
N LYS A 236 -32.48 6.34 1.29
CA LYS A 236 -33.86 5.83 1.38
C LYS A 236 -34.34 5.77 2.83
N LYS A 237 -33.48 5.34 3.77
CA LYS A 237 -33.78 5.34 5.22
C LYS A 237 -33.89 6.75 5.81
N GLU A 238 -33.22 7.73 5.20
CA GLU A 238 -33.23 9.13 5.62
C GLU A 238 -34.34 9.96 4.95
N GLY A 239 -35.11 9.36 4.03
CA GLY A 239 -36.24 10.01 3.35
C GLY A 239 -35.85 11.08 2.32
N VAL A 240 -34.56 11.18 1.95
CA VAL A 240 -34.03 12.22 1.04
C VAL A 240 -33.78 11.71 -0.38
N LEU A 241 -34.10 10.45 -0.66
CA LEU A 241 -33.94 9.84 -1.99
C LEU A 241 -35.07 10.29 -2.94
N THR A 242 -34.81 11.32 -3.74
CA THR A 242 -35.66 11.70 -4.88
C THR A 242 -35.37 10.84 -6.11
N ALA A 243 -36.32 10.77 -7.06
CA ALA A 243 -36.13 10.02 -8.31
C ALA A 243 -34.92 10.53 -9.13
N GLU A 244 -34.71 11.86 -9.15
CA GLU A 244 -33.54 12.50 -9.77
C GLU A 244 -32.23 12.08 -9.11
N LEU A 245 -32.19 12.05 -7.77
CA LEU A 245 -31.01 11.62 -7.01
C LEU A 245 -30.73 10.13 -7.22
N GLU A 246 -31.76 9.28 -7.24
CA GLU A 246 -31.60 7.86 -7.52
C GLU A 246 -31.02 7.62 -8.92
N GLN A 247 -31.51 8.35 -9.93
CA GLN A 247 -30.99 8.27 -11.29
C GLN A 247 -29.55 8.78 -11.40
N ALA A 248 -29.20 9.87 -10.69
CA ALA A 248 -27.82 10.35 -10.61
C ALA A 248 -26.88 9.31 -9.98
N LEU A 249 -27.31 8.63 -8.92
CA LEU A 249 -26.53 7.55 -8.28
C LEU A 249 -26.34 6.34 -9.20
N ARG A 250 -27.38 5.91 -9.93
CA ARG A 250 -27.30 4.80 -10.91
C ARG A 250 -26.40 5.10 -12.11
N ASN A 251 -26.22 6.38 -12.45
CA ASN A 251 -25.36 6.84 -13.54
C ASN A 251 -23.87 6.97 -13.15
N CYS A 252 -23.54 7.01 -11.86
CA CYS A 252 -22.15 7.15 -11.40
C CYS A 252 -21.28 5.97 -11.86
N ARG A 253 -20.20 6.25 -12.63
CA ARG A 253 -19.24 5.23 -13.10
C ARG A 253 -17.95 5.20 -12.28
N THR A 254 -17.72 6.23 -11.46
CA THR A 254 -16.55 6.37 -10.60
C THR A 254 -16.92 6.62 -9.13
N ALA A 255 -15.98 6.33 -8.23
CA ALA A 255 -16.16 6.61 -6.80
C ALA A 255 -16.22 8.13 -6.50
N ASP A 256 -15.53 8.95 -7.28
CA ASP A 256 -15.50 10.41 -7.11
C ASP A 256 -16.83 11.05 -7.52
N GLU A 257 -17.46 10.57 -8.60
CA GLU A 257 -18.83 10.99 -8.98
C GLU A 257 -19.85 10.63 -7.90
N LEU A 258 -19.78 9.38 -7.40
CA LEU A 258 -20.62 8.91 -6.31
C LEU A 258 -20.45 9.75 -5.04
N ASP A 259 -19.21 10.07 -4.65
CA ASP A 259 -18.93 10.91 -3.49
C ASP A 259 -19.29 12.39 -3.71
N HIS A 260 -19.27 12.90 -4.94
CA HIS A 260 -19.74 14.24 -5.30
C HIS A 260 -21.27 14.34 -5.19
N VAL A 261 -22.01 13.41 -5.81
CA VAL A 261 -23.48 13.32 -5.74
C VAL A 261 -23.95 13.14 -4.29
N TYR A 262 -23.23 12.34 -3.50
CA TYR A 262 -23.56 12.09 -2.09
C TYR A 262 -23.10 13.22 -1.12
N ALA A 263 -22.17 14.09 -1.52
CA ALA A 263 -21.60 15.11 -0.61
C ALA A 263 -22.61 16.02 0.11
N PRO A 264 -23.72 16.50 -0.51
CA PRO A 264 -24.71 17.32 0.16
C PRO A 264 -25.45 16.61 1.31
N TYR A 265 -25.54 15.28 1.24
CA TYR A 265 -26.34 14.44 2.14
C TYR A 265 -25.52 13.84 3.29
N LYS A 266 -24.20 14.05 3.31
CA LYS A 266 -23.33 13.57 4.41
C LYS A 266 -23.66 14.31 5.71
N LYS A 267 -23.97 13.55 6.76
CA LYS A 267 -24.31 14.06 8.11
C LYS A 267 -23.26 15.05 8.62
N GLY A 268 -23.72 16.21 9.07
CA GLY A 268 -22.86 17.30 9.56
C GLY A 268 -22.38 18.28 8.48
N SER A 269 -22.74 18.09 7.21
CA SER A 269 -22.55 19.11 6.18
C SER A 269 -23.40 20.34 6.48
N LYS A 270 -22.85 21.55 6.27
CA LYS A 270 -23.67 22.78 6.28
C LYS A 270 -24.54 22.80 5.03
N LEU A 271 -25.84 23.09 5.19
CA LEU A 271 -26.76 23.32 4.06
C LEU A 271 -26.12 24.26 3.03
N SER A 272 -26.00 23.77 1.78
CA SER A 272 -25.44 24.53 0.64
C SER A 272 -26.18 25.86 0.47
N LYS A 273 -25.49 26.88 -0.06
CA LYS A 273 -26.11 28.17 -0.42
C LYS A 273 -27.34 27.94 -1.33
N ALA A 274 -27.22 27.05 -2.30
CA ALA A 274 -28.32 26.63 -3.17
C ALA A 274 -29.49 26.00 -2.41
N CYS A 275 -29.22 25.09 -1.45
CA CYS A 275 -30.28 24.47 -0.65
C CYS A 275 -31.06 25.50 0.18
N ARG A 276 -30.39 26.53 0.71
CA ARG A 276 -31.06 27.64 1.42
C ARG A 276 -31.92 28.47 0.48
N ALA A 277 -31.41 28.82 -0.69
CA ALA A 277 -32.18 29.54 -1.71
C ALA A 277 -33.41 28.74 -2.21
N LYS A 278 -33.28 27.42 -2.36
CA LYS A 278 -34.42 26.53 -2.64
C LYS A 278 -35.45 26.52 -1.51
N GLN A 279 -35.02 26.47 -0.24
CA GLN A 279 -35.91 26.57 0.93
C GLN A 279 -36.64 27.92 1.01
N LEU A 280 -36.07 28.99 0.45
CA LEU A 280 -36.71 30.31 0.29
C LEU A 280 -37.68 30.39 -0.91
N GLY A 281 -37.83 29.32 -1.70
CA GLY A 281 -38.75 29.24 -2.83
C GLY A 281 -38.21 29.82 -4.15
N LEU A 282 -36.90 30.13 -4.24
CA LEU A 282 -36.29 30.78 -5.41
C LEU A 282 -36.05 29.84 -6.61
N GLU A 283 -36.36 28.55 -6.47
CA GLU A 283 -36.18 27.55 -7.53
C GLU A 283 -37.05 27.83 -8.76
N SER A 284 -38.28 28.33 -8.57
CA SER A 284 -39.15 28.75 -9.66
C SER A 284 -38.56 29.93 -10.46
N ALA A 285 -37.92 30.89 -9.77
CA ALA A 285 -37.28 32.03 -10.41
C ALA A 285 -36.04 31.61 -11.22
N ALA A 286 -35.25 30.66 -10.71
CA ALA A 286 -34.10 30.11 -11.43
C ALA A 286 -34.51 29.33 -12.70
N GLN A 287 -35.57 28.52 -12.64
CA GLN A 287 -36.12 27.83 -13.82
C GLN A 287 -36.72 28.82 -14.82
N ALA A 288 -37.47 29.82 -14.36
CA ALA A 288 -38.05 30.86 -15.20
C ALA A 288 -36.99 31.70 -15.93
N LEU A 289 -35.81 31.93 -15.34
CA LEU A 289 -34.70 32.62 -15.99
C LEU A 289 -34.21 31.87 -17.24
N LEU A 290 -34.16 30.53 -17.16
CA LEU A 290 -33.74 29.68 -18.28
C LEU A 290 -34.86 29.48 -19.32
N GLN A 291 -36.11 29.29 -18.87
CA GLN A 291 -37.22 28.89 -19.75
C GLN A 291 -38.05 30.06 -20.31
N SER A 292 -38.21 31.14 -19.56
CA SER A 292 -39.10 32.27 -19.91
C SER A 292 -38.55 33.62 -19.41
N PRO A 293 -37.31 33.99 -19.80
CA PRO A 293 -36.62 35.19 -19.30
C PRO A 293 -37.36 36.51 -19.60
N ARG A 294 -38.22 36.55 -20.63
CA ARG A 294 -38.98 37.75 -21.01
C ARG A 294 -40.00 38.19 -19.95
N THR A 295 -40.57 37.23 -19.23
CA THR A 295 -41.69 37.45 -18.28
C THR A 295 -41.24 37.41 -16.82
N LEU A 296 -39.96 37.19 -16.55
CA LEU A 296 -39.42 37.11 -15.19
C LEU A 296 -39.23 38.52 -14.59
N ASP A 297 -39.88 38.78 -13.46
CA ASP A 297 -39.60 39.92 -12.58
C ASP A 297 -39.24 39.44 -11.18
N LEU A 298 -37.94 39.54 -10.84
CA LEU A 298 -37.41 39.11 -9.54
C LEU A 298 -38.01 39.88 -8.35
N ARG A 299 -38.61 41.06 -8.57
CA ARG A 299 -39.28 41.84 -7.52
C ARG A 299 -40.43 41.08 -6.87
N ALA A 300 -41.09 40.16 -7.60
CA ALA A 300 -42.18 39.34 -7.08
C ALA A 300 -41.76 38.36 -5.96
N TRP A 301 -40.45 38.10 -5.79
CA TRP A 301 -39.92 37.23 -4.72
C TRP A 301 -39.37 38.01 -3.51
N VAL A 302 -39.34 39.34 -3.57
CA VAL A 302 -38.84 40.17 -2.46
C VAL A 302 -39.83 40.16 -1.29
N LYS A 303 -39.33 39.80 -0.11
CA LYS A 303 -40.08 39.79 1.17
C LYS A 303 -39.29 40.58 2.21
N PRO A 304 -39.54 41.89 2.36
CA PRO A 304 -38.84 42.74 3.32
C PRO A 304 -38.88 42.15 4.74
N GLY A 305 -37.72 42.05 5.39
CA GLY A 305 -37.58 41.47 6.73
C GLY A 305 -37.38 39.95 6.78
N THR A 306 -37.32 39.26 5.62
CA THR A 306 -36.87 37.86 5.55
C THR A 306 -35.41 37.82 5.09
N GLU A 307 -34.52 37.23 5.90
CA GLU A 307 -33.09 37.09 5.57
C GLU A 307 -32.90 36.27 4.28
N GLY A 308 -32.28 36.87 3.25
CA GLY A 308 -32.08 36.25 1.93
C GLY A 308 -33.21 36.50 0.91
N LEU A 309 -34.24 37.27 1.27
CA LEU A 309 -35.29 37.77 0.37
C LEU A 309 -35.58 39.26 0.56
N SER A 310 -34.82 39.99 1.38
CA SER A 310 -35.16 41.35 1.80
C SER A 310 -34.96 42.40 0.71
N THR A 311 -34.11 42.13 -0.29
CA THR A 311 -33.88 43.01 -1.44
C THR A 311 -33.82 42.23 -2.76
N VAL A 312 -33.87 42.93 -3.89
CA VAL A 312 -33.75 42.31 -5.23
C VAL A 312 -32.37 41.69 -5.41
N GLU A 313 -31.33 42.26 -4.82
CA GLU A 313 -29.94 41.76 -4.84
C GLU A 313 -29.81 40.45 -4.05
N GLU A 314 -30.49 40.32 -2.89
CA GLU A 314 -30.54 39.05 -2.15
C GLU A 314 -31.24 37.96 -2.95
N VAL A 315 -32.39 38.27 -3.56
CA VAL A 315 -33.14 37.36 -4.44
C VAL A 315 -32.29 36.94 -5.64
N SER A 316 -31.64 37.90 -6.30
CA SER A 316 -30.71 37.70 -7.42
C SER A 316 -29.56 36.77 -7.03
N THR A 317 -28.93 37.02 -5.89
CA THR A 317 -27.86 36.16 -5.34
C THR A 317 -28.39 34.76 -5.03
N GLY A 318 -29.61 34.62 -4.51
CA GLY A 318 -30.24 33.32 -4.29
C GLY A 318 -30.46 32.54 -5.58
N VAL A 319 -30.92 33.19 -6.64
CA VAL A 319 -31.09 32.62 -7.99
C VAL A 319 -29.73 32.22 -8.60
N GLU A 320 -28.73 33.11 -8.53
CA GLU A 320 -27.35 32.85 -8.96
C GLU A 320 -26.81 31.57 -8.30
N GLN A 321 -26.98 31.43 -6.98
CA GLN A 321 -26.47 30.29 -6.22
C GLN A 321 -27.19 28.97 -6.55
N ILE A 322 -28.47 29.01 -6.95
CA ILE A 322 -29.18 27.84 -7.47
C ILE A 322 -28.64 27.46 -8.86
N LEU A 323 -28.54 28.43 -9.78
CA LEU A 323 -28.02 28.20 -11.13
C LEU A 323 -26.60 27.64 -11.10
N ALA A 324 -25.71 28.20 -10.26
CA ALA A 324 -24.34 27.73 -10.10
C ALA A 324 -24.26 26.26 -9.61
N ASP A 325 -25.17 25.85 -8.73
CA ASP A 325 -25.26 24.47 -8.22
C ASP A 325 -25.87 23.50 -9.26
N MET A 326 -26.78 23.98 -10.11
CA MET A 326 -27.30 23.23 -11.28
C MET A 326 -26.19 23.00 -12.33
N ILE A 327 -25.48 24.06 -12.72
CA ILE A 327 -24.38 24.00 -13.71
C ILE A 327 -23.28 23.05 -13.23
N ALA A 328 -22.88 23.12 -11.96
CA ALA A 328 -21.79 22.30 -11.42
C ALA A 328 -22.14 20.80 -11.29
N LYS A 329 -23.42 20.42 -11.34
CA LYS A 329 -23.91 19.03 -11.22
C LYS A 329 -24.37 18.41 -12.53
N ASP A 330 -24.50 19.21 -13.57
CA ASP A 330 -24.96 18.74 -14.88
C ASP A 330 -23.92 17.85 -15.57
N GLY A 331 -24.39 16.72 -16.11
CA GLY A 331 -23.52 15.69 -16.71
C GLY A 331 -22.81 16.16 -17.97
N GLU A 332 -23.47 16.96 -18.81
CA GLU A 332 -22.86 17.54 -20.01
C GLU A 332 -21.82 18.58 -19.62
N SER A 333 -22.13 19.50 -18.69
CA SER A 333 -21.21 20.50 -18.16
C SER A 333 -19.96 19.86 -17.53
N LEU A 334 -20.14 18.81 -16.73
CA LEU A 334 -19.03 18.04 -16.14
C LEU A 334 -18.20 17.28 -17.19
N THR A 335 -18.82 16.80 -18.26
CA THR A 335 -18.11 16.12 -19.35
C THR A 335 -17.31 17.11 -20.19
N HIS A 336 -17.90 18.26 -20.53
CA HIS A 336 -17.27 19.30 -21.33
C HIS A 336 -16.05 19.91 -20.61
N ILE A 337 -16.18 20.29 -19.33
CA ILE A 337 -15.04 20.85 -18.58
C ILE A 337 -13.89 19.85 -18.42
N ARG A 338 -14.18 18.56 -18.26
CA ARG A 338 -13.15 17.51 -18.25
C ARG A 338 -12.42 17.44 -19.58
N SER A 339 -13.14 17.46 -20.71
CA SER A 339 -12.54 17.48 -22.04
C SER A 339 -11.66 18.71 -22.28
N LEU A 340 -12.08 19.90 -21.81
CA LEU A 340 -11.25 21.10 -21.87
C LEU A 340 -9.98 20.95 -21.02
N CYS A 341 -10.10 20.40 -19.80
CA CYS A 341 -8.93 20.15 -18.95
C CYS A 341 -7.96 19.11 -19.55
N ASP A 342 -8.47 18.02 -20.13
CA ASP A 342 -7.64 16.94 -20.69
C ASP A 342 -6.89 17.39 -21.97
N ASN A 343 -7.47 18.32 -22.72
CA ASN A 343 -6.82 19.02 -23.84
C ASN A 343 -5.86 20.15 -23.39
N SER A 344 -5.75 20.43 -22.09
CA SER A 344 -4.96 21.54 -21.52
C SER A 344 -3.80 21.04 -20.66
N MET A 345 -2.75 21.86 -20.54
CA MET A 345 -1.60 21.56 -19.68
C MET A 345 -1.88 21.91 -18.21
N VAL A 346 -2.59 21.01 -17.51
CA VAL A 346 -2.82 21.11 -16.06
C VAL A 346 -1.52 20.84 -15.28
N MET A 347 -1.15 21.75 -14.38
CA MET A 347 0.13 21.70 -13.66
C MET A 347 -0.07 21.42 -12.17
N LEU A 348 0.79 20.58 -11.60
CA LEU A 348 1.00 20.47 -10.16
C LEU A 348 2.15 21.41 -9.75
N GLN A 349 1.95 22.19 -8.70
CA GLN A 349 2.97 23.05 -8.10
C GLN A 349 3.13 22.72 -6.62
N SER A 350 4.37 22.59 -6.17
CA SER A 350 4.75 22.39 -4.77
C SER A 350 5.69 23.51 -4.34
N SER A 351 5.39 24.14 -3.22
CA SER A 351 6.21 25.21 -2.63
C SER A 351 6.38 25.00 -1.12
N VAL A 352 7.43 25.55 -0.51
CA VAL A 352 7.62 25.54 0.95
C VAL A 352 6.41 26.15 1.66
N SER A 353 5.90 25.44 2.68
CA SER A 353 4.74 25.89 3.46
C SER A 353 5.06 27.13 4.31
N LYS A 354 4.05 28.00 4.47
CA LYS A 354 4.13 29.16 5.38
C LYS A 354 4.37 28.77 6.84
N THR A 355 4.12 27.52 7.21
CA THR A 355 4.45 26.96 8.53
C THR A 355 5.93 26.63 8.66
N ALA A 356 6.52 25.93 7.69
CA ALA A 356 7.95 25.60 7.69
C ALA A 356 8.83 26.85 7.64
N LEU A 357 8.49 27.84 6.80
CA LEU A 357 9.20 29.13 6.73
C LEU A 357 9.21 29.87 8.08
N LYS A 358 8.11 29.80 8.85
CA LYS A 358 8.01 30.40 10.19
C LYS A 358 8.71 29.59 11.28
N GLU A 359 9.03 28.34 11.03
CA GLU A 359 9.78 27.47 11.94
C GLU A 359 11.29 27.63 11.71
N GLN A 360 11.74 27.76 10.44
CA GLN A 360 13.13 28.16 10.11
C GLN A 360 13.49 29.53 10.71
N GLN A 361 12.60 30.53 10.61
CA GLN A 361 12.81 31.85 11.22
C GLN A 361 12.78 31.84 12.77
N LYS A 362 12.61 30.68 13.41
CA LYS A 362 12.58 30.49 14.87
C LYS A 362 13.71 29.59 15.37
N GLU A 363 14.81 29.48 14.62
CA GLU A 363 16.06 28.91 15.11
C GLU A 363 16.46 29.54 16.46
N GLY A 364 16.30 28.77 17.54
CA GLY A 364 16.60 29.24 18.89
C GLY A 364 15.76 28.63 20.02
N HIS A 365 14.59 28.02 19.80
CA HIS A 365 13.77 27.44 20.90
C HIS A 365 13.16 26.06 20.59
N GLN A 366 13.81 25.01 21.13
CA GLN A 366 13.25 23.73 21.61
C GLN A 366 12.28 22.89 20.73
N GLY A 367 12.23 23.09 19.42
CA GLY A 367 11.65 22.12 18.48
C GLY A 367 12.75 21.37 17.73
N LYS A 368 12.60 20.05 17.49
CA LYS A 368 13.35 19.38 16.40
C LYS A 368 13.05 20.17 15.11
N PRO A 369 14.04 20.71 14.38
CA PRO A 369 13.77 21.32 13.09
C PRO A 369 13.18 20.25 12.16
N LYS A 370 12.17 20.62 11.37
CA LYS A 370 11.73 19.73 10.29
C LYS A 370 12.86 19.66 9.26
N ASP A 371 13.25 18.46 8.86
CA ASP A 371 14.19 18.24 7.75
C ASP A 371 13.59 18.75 6.43
N ILE A 372 13.73 20.05 6.18
CA ILE A 372 13.32 20.68 4.92
C ILE A 372 14.26 20.24 3.80
N ASP A 373 15.54 19.99 4.12
CA ASP A 373 16.57 19.53 3.19
C ASP A 373 16.21 18.18 2.54
N LYS A 374 15.57 17.27 3.29
CA LYS A 374 15.03 16.00 2.74
C LYS A 374 13.98 16.19 1.64
N PHE A 375 13.40 17.39 1.53
CA PHE A 375 12.40 17.75 0.51
C PHE A 375 12.88 18.87 -0.43
N HIS A 376 14.17 19.22 -0.43
CA HIS A 376 14.73 20.33 -1.23
C HIS A 376 14.31 20.29 -2.71
N LEU A 377 14.32 19.10 -3.34
CA LEU A 377 13.90 18.88 -4.74
C LEU A 377 12.43 19.24 -5.02
N TYR A 378 11.61 19.39 -3.99
CA TYR A 378 10.17 19.66 -4.06
C TYR A 378 9.77 21.01 -3.45
N CYS A 379 10.74 21.82 -3.01
CA CYS A 379 10.53 23.13 -2.38
C CYS A 379 10.13 24.24 -3.36
N ASP A 380 10.50 24.10 -4.63
CA ASP A 380 10.00 24.88 -5.77
C ASP A 380 9.90 23.96 -7.00
N PHE A 381 8.83 23.16 -7.04
CA PHE A 381 8.65 22.11 -8.05
C PHE A 381 7.35 22.32 -8.82
N THR A 382 7.46 22.39 -10.14
CA THR A 382 6.33 22.53 -11.07
C THR A 382 6.40 21.43 -12.13
N CYS A 383 5.34 20.65 -12.30
CA CYS A 383 5.29 19.55 -13.28
C CYS A 383 3.88 19.37 -13.85
N SER A 384 3.74 18.89 -15.09
CA SER A 384 2.44 18.52 -15.64
C SER A 384 1.86 17.31 -14.91
N VAL A 385 0.56 17.36 -14.62
CA VAL A 385 -0.19 16.24 -13.99
C VAL A 385 -0.11 14.95 -14.85
N GLN A 386 0.11 15.06 -16.16
CA GLN A 386 0.29 13.91 -17.05
C GLN A 386 1.72 13.33 -17.05
N ARG A 387 2.72 14.08 -16.55
CA ARG A 387 4.15 13.70 -16.62
C ARG A 387 4.81 13.42 -15.26
N ILE A 388 4.15 13.80 -14.17
CA ILE A 388 4.66 13.58 -12.81
C ILE A 388 4.78 12.08 -12.50
N GLN A 389 5.89 11.69 -11.90
CA GLN A 389 6.17 10.29 -11.57
C GLN A 389 5.49 9.86 -10.26
N HIS A 390 5.23 8.56 -10.11
CA HIS A 390 4.57 8.01 -8.93
C HIS A 390 5.36 8.28 -7.63
N HIS A 391 6.68 8.09 -7.66
CA HIS A 391 7.55 8.36 -6.50
C HIS A 391 7.59 9.86 -6.13
N GLN A 392 7.55 10.76 -7.12
CA GLN A 392 7.45 12.21 -6.89
C GLN A 392 6.12 12.57 -6.21
N THR A 393 5.03 11.95 -6.67
CA THR A 393 3.69 12.13 -6.07
C THR A 393 3.68 11.72 -4.59
N LEU A 394 4.27 10.56 -4.24
CA LEU A 394 4.35 10.13 -2.84
C LEU A 394 5.27 11.01 -2.00
N ALA A 395 6.43 11.44 -2.53
CA ALA A 395 7.33 12.36 -1.84
C ALA A 395 6.66 13.71 -1.53
N ILE A 396 5.95 14.27 -2.51
CA ILE A 396 5.19 15.52 -2.37
C ILE A 396 4.04 15.35 -1.34
N ASN A 397 3.29 14.25 -1.42
CA ASN A 397 2.23 13.92 -0.45
C ASN A 397 2.78 13.82 0.99
N ARG A 398 3.94 13.17 1.16
CA ARG A 398 4.63 13.06 2.46
C ARG A 398 5.07 14.43 2.97
N GLY A 399 5.67 15.26 2.13
CA GLY A 399 6.08 16.62 2.49
C GLY A 399 4.89 17.54 2.86
N GLU A 400 3.74 17.36 2.21
CA GLU A 400 2.48 18.04 2.55
C GLU A 400 1.93 17.55 3.90
N ASN A 401 1.89 16.23 4.13
CA ASN A 401 1.45 15.62 5.40
C ASN A 401 2.30 16.07 6.60
N LEU A 402 3.63 16.19 6.42
CA LEU A 402 4.56 16.70 7.42
C LEU A 402 4.48 18.23 7.61
N LYS A 403 3.63 18.93 6.84
CA LYS A 403 3.50 20.40 6.82
C LYS A 403 4.84 21.09 6.55
N ILE A 404 5.60 20.50 5.62
CA ILE A 404 6.83 21.05 5.04
C ILE A 404 6.48 21.75 3.74
N LEU A 405 5.75 21.07 2.85
CA LEU A 405 5.32 21.56 1.54
C LEU A 405 3.86 22.04 1.56
N THR A 406 3.46 22.72 0.49
CA THR A 406 2.07 23.10 0.19
C THR A 406 1.85 22.91 -1.30
N VAL A 407 0.84 22.11 -1.66
CA VAL A 407 0.63 21.66 -3.04
C VAL A 407 -0.60 22.34 -3.64
N LYS A 408 -0.50 22.73 -4.91
CA LYS A 408 -1.60 23.30 -5.69
C LYS A 408 -1.71 22.61 -7.04
N VAL A 409 -2.93 22.51 -7.54
CA VAL A 409 -3.21 22.21 -8.96
C VAL A 409 -3.55 23.53 -9.63
N ASN A 410 -2.86 23.86 -10.72
CA ASN A 410 -3.13 25.02 -11.54
C ASN A 410 -3.78 24.57 -12.86
N ILE A 411 -4.94 25.13 -13.18
CA ILE A 411 -5.69 24.88 -14.41
C ILE A 411 -5.66 26.20 -15.20
N PRO A 412 -5.25 26.21 -16.49
CA PRO A 412 -5.13 27.44 -17.27
C PRO A 412 -6.44 28.25 -17.37
N ASP A 413 -6.34 29.58 -17.38
CA ASP A 413 -7.51 30.48 -17.47
C ASP A 413 -8.28 30.41 -18.80
N CYS A 414 -7.69 29.85 -19.87
CA CYS A 414 -8.43 29.53 -21.10
C CYS A 414 -9.53 28.50 -20.84
N VAL A 415 -9.27 27.44 -20.07
CA VAL A 415 -10.26 26.42 -19.69
C VAL A 415 -11.49 27.03 -19.01
N LYS A 416 -11.26 28.01 -18.13
CA LYS A 416 -12.34 28.79 -17.50
C LYS A 416 -13.14 29.57 -18.55
N SER A 417 -12.44 30.29 -19.42
CA SER A 417 -13.05 31.19 -20.40
C SER A 417 -13.88 30.41 -21.43
N ASP A 418 -13.33 29.31 -21.95
CA ASP A 418 -13.99 28.41 -22.90
C ASP A 418 -15.21 27.72 -22.26
N PHE A 419 -15.07 27.21 -21.03
CA PHE A 419 -16.17 26.62 -20.28
C PHE A 419 -17.31 27.63 -20.05
N CYS A 420 -17.00 28.86 -19.62
CA CYS A 420 -18.00 29.91 -19.44
C CYS A 420 -18.69 30.27 -20.75
N GLY A 421 -17.92 30.40 -21.84
CA GLY A 421 -18.45 30.69 -23.17
C GLY A 421 -19.37 29.59 -23.70
N TRP A 422 -18.99 28.32 -23.54
CA TRP A 422 -19.83 27.18 -23.93
C TRP A 422 -21.11 27.09 -23.09
N CYS A 423 -21.02 27.31 -21.77
CA CYS A 423 -22.21 27.32 -20.91
C CYS A 423 -23.22 28.38 -21.38
N LEU A 424 -22.79 29.61 -21.61
CA LEU A 424 -23.67 30.73 -21.96
C LEU A 424 -24.27 30.62 -23.37
N ASN A 425 -23.52 30.06 -24.32
CA ASN A 425 -23.92 30.02 -25.73
C ASN A 425 -24.57 28.70 -26.18
N VAL A 426 -24.34 27.60 -25.45
CA VAL A 426 -24.78 26.24 -25.84
C VAL A 426 -25.67 25.60 -24.78
N ARG A 427 -25.11 25.27 -23.60
CA ARG A 427 -25.79 24.38 -22.63
C ARG A 427 -26.84 25.07 -21.76
N TRP A 428 -26.54 26.28 -21.29
CA TRP A 428 -27.33 27.05 -20.33
C TRP A 428 -27.90 28.33 -20.95
N LYS A 429 -27.91 28.42 -22.28
CA LYS A 429 -28.48 29.53 -23.03
C LYS A 429 -29.98 29.65 -22.73
N PRO A 430 -30.49 30.82 -22.28
CA PRO A 430 -31.92 31.00 -22.04
C PRO A 430 -32.77 30.88 -23.31
N ASN A 431 -33.99 30.40 -23.15
CA ASN A 431 -34.97 30.29 -24.22
C ASN A 431 -35.57 31.65 -24.57
N GLY A 432 -34.89 32.37 -25.47
CA GLY A 432 -35.36 33.63 -26.06
C GLY A 432 -34.56 34.86 -25.63
N TYR A 433 -35.17 36.03 -25.80
CA TYR A 433 -34.51 37.30 -25.44
C TYR A 433 -34.51 37.50 -23.92
N THR A 434 -33.33 37.76 -23.36
CA THR A 434 -33.09 37.96 -21.93
C THR A 434 -32.59 39.38 -21.70
N ARG A 435 -33.12 40.07 -20.68
CA ARG A 435 -32.66 41.42 -20.30
C ARG A 435 -31.23 41.36 -19.77
N GLU A 436 -30.47 42.44 -19.94
CA GLU A 436 -29.05 42.48 -19.55
C GLU A 436 -28.83 42.20 -18.06
N GLU A 437 -29.74 42.65 -17.20
CA GLU A 437 -29.76 42.35 -15.76
C GLU A 437 -29.83 40.85 -15.47
N LEU A 438 -30.72 40.12 -16.16
CA LEU A 438 -30.90 38.67 -15.99
C LEU A 438 -29.74 37.89 -16.64
N MET A 439 -29.20 38.38 -17.76
CA MET A 439 -27.97 37.81 -18.36
C MET A 439 -26.77 37.98 -17.44
N LYS A 440 -26.67 39.09 -16.70
CA LYS A 440 -25.62 39.29 -15.69
C LYS A 440 -25.70 38.22 -14.60
N ILE A 441 -26.88 37.93 -14.06
CA ILE A 441 -27.08 36.86 -13.06
C ILE A 441 -26.60 35.51 -13.59
N LEU A 442 -26.91 35.18 -14.85
CA LEU A 442 -26.46 33.93 -15.46
C LEU A 442 -24.93 33.89 -15.65
N ARG A 443 -24.29 34.99 -16.08
CA ARG A 443 -22.83 35.07 -16.21
C ARG A 443 -22.13 34.93 -14.86
N ASP A 444 -22.63 35.62 -13.84
CA ASP A 444 -22.11 35.55 -12.47
C ASP A 444 -22.27 34.12 -11.90
N ALA A 445 -23.41 33.46 -12.15
CA ALA A 445 -23.66 32.07 -11.75
C ALA A 445 -22.74 31.06 -12.46
N VAL A 446 -22.50 31.23 -13.76
CA VAL A 446 -21.55 30.39 -14.51
C VAL A 446 -20.13 30.58 -13.96
N GLU A 447 -19.70 31.80 -13.68
CA GLU A 447 -18.37 32.05 -13.13
C GLU A 447 -18.21 31.53 -11.68
N ASP A 448 -19.22 31.68 -10.82
CA ASP A 448 -19.24 31.11 -9.47
C ASP A 448 -19.26 29.58 -9.51
N SER A 449 -20.01 28.95 -10.45
CA SER A 449 -20.00 27.50 -10.64
C SER A 449 -18.58 26.98 -10.93
N TYR A 450 -17.82 27.69 -11.79
CA TYR A 450 -16.44 27.34 -12.07
C TYR A 450 -15.55 27.54 -10.84
N LYS A 451 -15.49 28.77 -10.29
CA LYS A 451 -14.54 29.15 -9.23
C LYS A 451 -14.79 28.39 -7.92
N ARG A 452 -16.04 28.26 -7.49
CA ARG A 452 -16.41 27.77 -6.15
C ARG A 452 -16.69 26.27 -6.10
N LEU A 453 -17.16 25.67 -7.20
CA LEU A 453 -17.60 24.27 -7.20
C LEU A 453 -16.72 23.39 -8.09
N LEU A 454 -16.56 23.73 -9.37
CA LEU A 454 -15.87 22.88 -10.34
C LEU A 454 -14.35 22.88 -10.17
N PHE A 455 -13.70 24.05 -10.04
CA PHE A 455 -12.25 24.12 -9.87
C PHE A 455 -11.75 23.37 -8.60
N PRO A 456 -12.40 23.48 -7.42
CA PRO A 456 -12.05 22.66 -6.25
C PRO A 456 -12.42 21.18 -6.39
N LEU A 457 -13.40 20.81 -7.23
CA LEU A 457 -13.70 19.42 -7.56
C LEU A 457 -12.58 18.82 -8.44
N LEU A 458 -12.23 19.50 -9.53
CA LEU A 458 -11.17 19.10 -10.47
C LEU A 458 -9.82 18.97 -9.77
N SER A 459 -9.45 19.97 -8.96
CA SER A 459 -8.19 19.97 -8.18
C SER A 459 -8.09 18.75 -7.25
N ARG A 460 -9.16 18.41 -6.53
CA ARG A 460 -9.22 17.21 -5.68
C ARG A 460 -9.22 15.92 -6.50
N SER A 461 -9.94 15.88 -7.62
CA SER A 461 -9.94 14.75 -8.56
C SER A 461 -8.52 14.46 -9.07
N TYR A 462 -7.78 15.46 -9.54
CA TYR A 462 -6.40 15.27 -10.00
C TYR A 462 -5.47 14.80 -8.87
N ARG A 463 -5.52 15.41 -7.67
CA ARG A 463 -4.72 14.94 -6.52
C ARG A 463 -5.07 13.50 -6.11
N THR A 464 -6.35 13.13 -6.15
CA THR A 464 -6.83 11.77 -5.84
C THR A 464 -6.38 10.77 -6.88
N LYS A 465 -6.57 11.05 -8.18
CA LYS A 465 -6.12 10.20 -9.30
C LYS A 465 -4.61 9.95 -9.25
N LEU A 466 -3.80 11.00 -9.07
CA LEU A 466 -2.35 10.88 -8.90
C LEU A 466 -1.98 10.01 -7.71
N THR A 467 -2.59 10.25 -6.54
CA THR A 467 -2.31 9.49 -5.32
C THR A 467 -2.69 8.02 -5.46
N VAL A 468 -3.89 7.71 -5.97
CA VAL A 468 -4.35 6.33 -6.20
C VAL A 468 -3.46 5.60 -7.21
N SER A 469 -3.04 6.28 -8.29
CA SER A 469 -2.10 5.68 -9.25
C SER A 469 -0.73 5.41 -8.62
N ALA A 470 -0.23 6.34 -7.80
CA ALA A 470 1.09 6.21 -7.17
C ALA A 470 1.12 5.17 -6.06
N GLU A 471 0.03 5.05 -5.30
CA GLU A 471 -0.18 3.96 -4.35
C GLU A 471 -0.28 2.60 -5.06
N LYS A 472 -1.05 2.49 -6.16
CA LYS A 472 -1.16 1.23 -6.93
C LYS A 472 0.21 0.77 -7.42
N GLU A 473 0.97 1.66 -8.07
CA GLU A 473 2.29 1.32 -8.62
C GLU A 473 3.29 0.95 -7.51
N SER A 474 3.31 1.70 -6.42
CA SER A 474 4.21 1.41 -5.30
C SER A 474 3.86 0.09 -4.62
N ILE A 475 2.57 -0.22 -4.45
CA ILE A 475 2.12 -1.52 -3.95
C ILE A 475 2.52 -2.65 -4.91
N ALA A 476 2.42 -2.47 -6.23
CA ALA A 476 2.86 -3.45 -7.22
C ALA A 476 4.38 -3.71 -7.13
N MET A 477 5.20 -2.67 -6.95
CA MET A 477 6.64 -2.81 -6.69
C MET A 477 6.91 -3.54 -5.37
N PHE A 478 6.20 -3.22 -4.28
CA PHE A 478 6.33 -3.91 -3.00
C PHE A 478 5.93 -5.40 -3.09
N VAL A 479 4.90 -5.71 -3.90
CA VAL A 479 4.46 -7.06 -4.26
C VAL A 479 5.57 -7.82 -5.00
N ARG A 480 6.18 -7.22 -6.04
CA ARG A 480 7.30 -7.81 -6.81
C ARG A 480 8.51 -8.10 -5.91
N ASN A 481 8.90 -7.13 -5.07
CA ASN A 481 10.01 -7.25 -4.13
C ASN A 481 9.77 -8.34 -3.08
N LEU A 482 8.55 -8.43 -2.53
CA LEU A 482 8.20 -9.49 -1.59
C LEU A 482 8.21 -10.87 -2.25
N ARG A 483 7.64 -10.99 -3.46
CA ARG A 483 7.64 -12.25 -4.24
C ARG A 483 9.07 -12.76 -4.46
N GLN A 484 9.98 -11.89 -4.88
CA GLN A 484 11.40 -12.24 -5.07
C GLN A 484 12.02 -12.76 -3.77
N ARG A 485 11.82 -12.06 -2.63
CA ARG A 485 12.34 -12.48 -1.31
C ARG A 485 11.77 -13.82 -0.85
N LEU A 486 10.49 -14.10 -1.09
CA LEU A 486 9.82 -15.34 -0.69
C LEU A 486 10.19 -16.54 -1.57
N LEU A 487 10.61 -16.32 -2.82
CA LEU A 487 10.95 -17.36 -3.79
C LEU A 487 12.47 -17.54 -4.02
N VAL A 488 13.31 -17.00 -3.13
CA VAL A 488 14.75 -17.31 -3.08
C VAL A 488 14.95 -18.82 -2.91
N CYS A 489 15.96 -19.38 -3.58
CA CYS A 489 16.23 -20.82 -3.54
C CYS A 489 16.71 -21.26 -2.14
N PRO A 490 16.12 -22.31 -1.53
CA PRO A 490 16.48 -22.78 -0.19
C PRO A 490 17.74 -23.64 -0.14
N VAL A 491 18.66 -23.36 0.78
CA VAL A 491 19.88 -24.15 1.02
C VAL A 491 19.61 -25.28 2.01
N ARG A 492 19.08 -26.39 1.49
CA ARG A 492 18.68 -27.56 2.29
C ARG A 492 19.84 -28.50 2.61
N GLY A 493 19.70 -29.27 3.69
CA GLY A 493 20.62 -30.37 4.01
C GLY A 493 21.95 -29.98 4.66
N ARG A 494 22.22 -28.69 4.89
CA ARG A 494 23.47 -28.20 5.49
C ARG A 494 23.31 -27.78 6.95
N VAL A 495 24.36 -27.98 7.74
CA VAL A 495 24.54 -27.32 9.05
C VAL A 495 24.92 -25.87 8.78
N ILE A 496 24.19 -24.93 9.37
CA ILE A 496 24.35 -23.48 9.12
C ILE A 496 24.59 -22.74 10.43
N MET A 497 25.57 -21.84 10.45
CA MET A 497 25.76 -20.85 11.52
C MET A 497 25.12 -19.53 11.11
N GLY A 498 23.96 -19.18 11.68
CA GLY A 498 23.40 -17.85 11.60
C GLY A 498 24.15 -16.87 12.50
N VAL A 499 24.52 -15.71 11.96
CA VAL A 499 25.27 -14.64 12.62
C VAL A 499 24.45 -13.35 12.51
N ASP A 500 24.05 -12.79 13.65
CA ASP A 500 23.43 -11.47 13.78
C ASP A 500 24.52 -10.47 14.21
N PRO A 501 25.07 -9.64 13.30
CA PRO A 501 26.23 -8.81 13.59
C PRO A 501 26.00 -7.75 14.67
N GLY A 502 27.09 -7.24 15.25
CA GLY A 502 26.97 -6.12 16.18
C GLY A 502 28.28 -5.74 16.87
N PHE A 503 28.44 -4.43 17.07
CA PHE A 503 29.57 -3.84 17.78
C PHE A 503 29.47 -4.03 19.31
N ARG A 504 28.82 -3.09 20.02
CA ARG A 504 28.82 -3.02 21.50
C ARG A 504 28.17 -4.22 22.18
N HIS A 505 27.19 -4.84 21.54
CA HIS A 505 26.43 -5.99 22.07
C HIS A 505 26.90 -7.34 21.52
N GLY A 506 28.07 -7.37 20.85
CA GLY A 506 28.60 -8.56 20.18
C GLY A 506 27.78 -9.03 18.98
N CYS A 507 28.34 -9.99 18.27
CA CYS A 507 27.66 -10.77 17.24
C CYS A 507 26.98 -11.97 17.89
N LYS A 508 25.70 -12.20 17.60
CA LYS A 508 24.94 -13.35 18.14
C LYS A 508 25.00 -14.50 17.16
N LEU A 509 25.20 -15.71 17.68
CA LEU A 509 25.39 -16.93 16.90
C LEU A 509 24.28 -17.93 17.17
N ALA A 510 23.86 -18.63 16.12
CA ALA A 510 23.02 -19.83 16.21
C ALA A 510 23.49 -20.88 15.20
N ILE A 511 23.93 -22.04 15.69
CA ILE A 511 24.25 -23.20 14.84
C ILE A 511 22.99 -24.06 14.70
N LEU A 512 22.59 -24.30 13.46
CA LEU A 512 21.36 -24.99 13.08
C LEU A 512 21.68 -26.31 12.37
N SER A 513 20.95 -27.36 12.71
CA SER A 513 21.02 -28.65 12.03
C SER A 513 20.47 -28.57 10.59
N PRO A 514 20.68 -29.60 9.75
CA PRO A 514 20.07 -29.71 8.42
C PRO A 514 18.53 -29.66 8.41
N THR A 515 17.88 -29.83 9.56
CA THR A 515 16.42 -29.80 9.77
C THR A 515 15.97 -28.57 10.58
N SER A 516 16.78 -27.51 10.64
CA SER A 516 16.49 -26.25 11.34
C SER A 516 16.30 -26.35 12.86
N GLN A 517 16.72 -27.46 13.48
CA GLN A 517 16.82 -27.57 14.94
C GLN A 517 18.04 -26.79 15.43
N ILE A 518 17.92 -26.17 16.60
CA ILE A 518 19.00 -25.37 17.21
C ILE A 518 19.96 -26.34 17.90
N LEU A 519 21.23 -26.34 17.48
CA LEU A 519 22.29 -27.17 18.06
C LEU A 519 23.08 -26.41 19.13
N PHE A 520 23.31 -25.11 18.91
CA PHE A 520 24.09 -24.26 19.82
C PHE A 520 23.78 -22.78 19.58
N THR A 521 23.89 -21.95 20.62
CA THR A 521 23.74 -20.48 20.54
C THR A 521 24.72 -19.78 21.47
N ASP A 522 25.26 -18.63 21.07
CA ASP A 522 26.29 -17.91 21.83
C ASP A 522 26.35 -16.42 21.42
N VAL A 523 27.11 -15.62 22.16
CA VAL A 523 27.47 -14.24 21.79
C VAL A 523 28.99 -14.09 21.77
N VAL A 524 29.52 -13.56 20.68
CA VAL A 524 30.97 -13.42 20.44
C VAL A 524 31.34 -11.98 20.09
N TYR A 525 32.54 -11.56 20.48
CA TYR A 525 33.02 -10.19 20.27
C TYR A 525 34.15 -10.16 19.23
N LEU A 526 33.75 -10.22 17.96
CA LEU A 526 34.67 -10.34 16.81
C LEU A 526 35.49 -9.05 16.55
N HIS A 527 34.97 -7.91 16.98
CA HIS A 527 35.58 -6.60 16.74
C HIS A 527 36.41 -6.14 17.94
N GLY A 528 37.67 -5.75 17.69
CA GLY A 528 38.60 -5.27 18.72
C GLY A 528 39.57 -6.34 19.22
N SER A 529 40.14 -6.15 20.42
CA SER A 529 41.27 -6.92 20.94
C SER A 529 40.99 -8.40 21.24
N GLN A 530 39.72 -8.83 21.24
CA GLN A 530 39.33 -10.22 21.53
C GLN A 530 39.21 -11.11 20.28
N GLY A 531 39.31 -10.54 19.06
CA GLY A 531 39.01 -11.25 17.80
C GLY A 531 39.76 -12.58 17.62
N ASN A 532 41.05 -12.65 17.94
CA ASN A 532 41.83 -13.89 17.82
C ASN A 532 41.32 -15.01 18.75
N ARG A 533 40.96 -14.68 20.00
CA ARG A 533 40.41 -15.65 20.97
C ARG A 533 39.05 -16.17 20.54
N GLU A 534 38.21 -15.28 20.02
CA GLU A 534 36.89 -15.67 19.49
C GLU A 534 37.01 -16.45 18.17
N ALA A 535 38.06 -16.24 17.36
CA ALA A 535 38.36 -17.07 16.19
C ALA A 535 38.64 -18.52 16.58
N ASP A 536 39.51 -18.76 17.57
CA ASP A 536 39.77 -20.11 18.08
C ASP A 536 38.49 -20.77 18.61
N LYS A 537 37.67 -20.03 19.38
CA LYS A 537 36.38 -20.50 19.89
C LYS A 537 35.43 -20.88 18.74
N LEU A 538 35.31 -20.04 17.72
CA LEU A 538 34.53 -20.32 16.50
C LEU A 538 35.01 -21.59 15.79
N ARG A 539 36.33 -21.77 15.61
CA ARG A 539 36.90 -22.96 14.97
C ARG A 539 36.50 -24.25 15.71
N HIS A 540 36.62 -24.28 17.03
CA HIS A 540 36.21 -25.42 17.84
C HIS A 540 34.71 -25.73 17.70
N LEU A 541 33.86 -24.71 17.70
CA LEU A 541 32.41 -24.87 17.51
C LEU A 541 32.06 -25.38 16.10
N MET A 542 32.67 -24.82 15.07
CA MET A 542 32.40 -25.21 13.68
C MET A 542 32.82 -26.66 13.42
N ILE A 543 34.00 -27.08 13.90
CA ILE A 543 34.46 -28.47 13.79
C ILE A 543 33.52 -29.41 14.57
N ARG A 544 33.18 -29.08 15.83
CA ARG A 544 32.30 -29.90 16.69
C ARG A 544 30.94 -30.20 16.07
N TYR A 545 30.35 -29.24 15.36
CA TYR A 545 29.03 -29.40 14.73
C TYR A 545 29.11 -29.65 13.21
N SER A 546 30.31 -29.79 12.64
CA SER A 546 30.54 -29.92 11.19
C SER A 546 29.86 -28.82 10.36
N CYS A 547 29.95 -27.57 10.84
CA CYS A 547 29.32 -26.41 10.22
C CYS A 547 30.19 -25.82 9.11
N ASN A 548 29.74 -25.94 7.85
CA ASN A 548 30.46 -25.50 6.65
C ASN A 548 29.91 -24.22 6.00
N THR A 549 28.79 -23.69 6.51
CA THR A 549 28.09 -22.55 5.92
C THR A 549 27.81 -21.51 6.99
N VAL A 550 28.36 -20.30 6.84
CA VAL A 550 28.13 -19.14 7.71
C VAL A 550 27.15 -18.18 7.03
N VAL A 551 26.13 -17.71 7.74
CA VAL A 551 25.09 -16.82 7.22
C VAL A 551 25.10 -15.54 8.03
N ILE A 552 25.45 -14.43 7.39
CA ILE A 552 25.65 -13.13 8.04
C ILE A 552 24.45 -12.22 7.75
N GLY A 553 23.85 -11.64 8.80
CA GLY A 553 22.79 -10.62 8.66
C GLY A 553 23.33 -9.31 8.06
N ASN A 554 22.58 -8.69 7.15
CA ASN A 554 23.03 -7.52 6.40
C ASN A 554 22.95 -6.16 7.12
N GLY A 555 22.90 -6.13 8.45
CA GLY A 555 22.75 -4.92 9.26
C GLY A 555 24.03 -4.28 9.76
N THR A 556 23.92 -3.65 10.93
CA THR A 556 25.02 -2.94 11.60
C THR A 556 26.17 -3.88 11.93
N ALA A 557 27.40 -3.51 11.53
CA ALA A 557 28.62 -4.33 11.61
C ALA A 557 28.74 -5.49 10.59
N CYS A 558 27.82 -5.62 9.61
CA CYS A 558 27.89 -6.68 8.61
C CYS A 558 29.23 -6.71 7.84
N ARG A 559 29.76 -5.56 7.41
CA ARG A 559 31.00 -5.50 6.61
C ARG A 559 32.23 -5.91 7.41
N GLU A 560 32.27 -5.51 8.68
CA GLU A 560 33.34 -5.84 9.62
C GLU A 560 33.28 -7.33 10.01
N THR A 561 32.08 -7.90 10.13
CA THR A 561 31.89 -9.35 10.38
C THR A 561 32.23 -10.17 9.14
N GLU A 562 31.82 -9.73 7.95
CA GLU A 562 32.20 -10.32 6.66
C GLU A 562 33.73 -10.35 6.51
N ALA A 563 34.41 -9.21 6.66
CA ALA A 563 35.85 -9.12 6.53
C ALA A 563 36.60 -10.07 7.48
N PHE A 564 36.11 -10.22 8.71
CA PHE A 564 36.66 -11.16 9.69
C PHE A 564 36.51 -12.63 9.23
N PHE A 565 35.33 -13.05 8.78
CA PHE A 565 35.15 -14.42 8.28
C PHE A 565 35.91 -14.67 6.97
N ALA A 566 35.93 -13.70 6.04
CA ALA A 566 36.63 -13.80 4.78
C ALA A 566 38.16 -13.97 4.95
N ASP A 567 38.77 -13.25 5.89
CA ASP A 567 40.19 -13.39 6.24
C ASP A 567 40.50 -14.79 6.80
N LEU A 568 39.70 -15.27 7.77
CA LEU A 568 39.89 -16.61 8.36
C LEU A 568 39.69 -17.74 7.34
N ILE A 569 38.71 -17.63 6.44
CA ILE A 569 38.47 -18.59 5.35
C ILE A 569 39.64 -18.59 4.37
N SER A 570 40.13 -17.41 3.96
CA SER A 570 41.27 -17.25 3.05
C SER A 570 42.55 -17.87 3.61
N ARG A 571 42.77 -17.74 4.93
CA ARG A 571 43.89 -18.35 5.67
C ARG A 571 43.71 -19.86 5.95
N ARG A 572 42.63 -20.48 5.45
CA ARG A 572 42.26 -21.89 5.70
C ARG A 572 42.15 -22.25 7.19
N PHE A 573 41.81 -21.27 8.04
CA PHE A 573 41.82 -21.40 9.50
C PHE A 573 40.88 -22.50 10.03
N PHE A 574 39.78 -22.79 9.31
CA PHE A 574 38.76 -23.75 9.70
C PHE A 574 39.04 -25.20 9.28
N GLN A 575 40.23 -25.52 8.73
CA GLN A 575 40.58 -26.89 8.36
C GLN A 575 40.37 -27.91 9.50
N PRO A 576 39.84 -29.11 9.19
CA PRO A 576 39.64 -29.68 7.84
C PRO A 576 38.32 -29.29 7.13
N LEU A 577 37.51 -28.39 7.69
CA LEU A 577 36.27 -27.96 7.04
C LEU A 577 36.56 -27.00 5.86
N ASP A 578 35.90 -27.23 4.74
CA ASP A 578 35.75 -26.22 3.69
C ASP A 578 34.56 -25.31 4.06
N VAL A 579 34.84 -24.05 4.35
CA VAL A 579 33.88 -23.10 4.91
C VAL A 579 33.55 -22.03 3.87
N SER A 580 32.26 -21.84 3.66
CA SER A 580 31.67 -20.78 2.83
C SER A 580 30.83 -19.83 3.68
N TYR A 581 30.68 -18.59 3.23
CA TYR A 581 29.75 -17.64 3.85
C TYR A 581 28.80 -17.04 2.82
N CYS A 582 27.64 -16.57 3.27
CA CYS A 582 26.76 -15.71 2.48
C CYS A 582 26.10 -14.64 3.36
N ILE A 583 25.73 -13.52 2.75
CA ILE A 583 25.00 -12.43 3.40
C ILE A 583 23.50 -12.60 3.10
N THR A 584 22.66 -12.44 4.12
CA THR A 584 21.20 -12.51 3.99
C THR A 584 20.52 -11.29 4.60
N SER A 585 19.29 -11.00 4.16
CA SER A 585 18.55 -9.88 4.70
C SER A 585 18.10 -10.17 6.13
N GLU A 586 18.45 -9.31 7.09
CA GLU A 586 17.97 -9.40 8.47
C GLU A 586 16.62 -8.71 8.70
N ALA A 587 16.06 -8.05 7.68
CA ALA A 587 14.85 -7.23 7.80
C ALA A 587 13.72 -7.99 8.51
N GLY A 588 13.20 -7.41 9.60
CA GLY A 588 12.17 -8.02 10.45
C GLY A 588 12.63 -9.12 11.41
N ALA A 589 13.91 -9.49 11.48
CA ALA A 589 14.41 -10.52 12.42
C ALA A 589 14.27 -10.07 13.89
N SER A 590 14.50 -8.79 14.17
CA SER A 590 14.26 -8.15 15.47
C SER A 590 12.76 -8.09 15.83
N ILE A 591 11.88 -7.87 14.85
CA ILE A 591 10.42 -7.94 15.05
C ILE A 591 9.97 -9.38 15.30
N TYR A 592 10.59 -10.35 14.62
CA TYR A 592 10.33 -11.77 14.82
C TYR A 592 10.74 -12.23 16.23
N SER A 593 11.93 -11.87 16.71
CA SER A 593 12.46 -12.41 17.98
C SER A 593 11.62 -12.09 19.21
N VAL A 594 10.94 -10.94 19.21
CA VAL A 594 9.98 -10.52 20.26
C VAL A 594 8.54 -10.95 19.98
N SER A 595 8.27 -11.60 18.85
CA SER A 595 6.92 -12.02 18.46
C SER A 595 6.40 -13.20 19.30
N PRO A 596 5.08 -13.31 19.50
CA PRO A 596 4.47 -14.48 20.15
C PRO A 596 4.79 -15.81 19.44
N ALA A 597 5.05 -15.78 18.13
CA ALA A 597 5.46 -16.97 17.38
C ALA A 597 6.87 -17.43 17.78
N ALA A 598 7.85 -16.53 17.86
CA ALA A 598 9.19 -16.86 18.29
C ALA A 598 9.25 -17.26 19.77
N VAL A 599 8.43 -16.65 20.64
CA VAL A 599 8.28 -17.08 22.05
C VAL A 599 7.69 -18.50 22.14
N LYS A 600 6.72 -18.86 21.28
CA LYS A 600 6.16 -20.22 21.21
C LYS A 600 7.17 -21.25 20.66
N GLU A 601 8.00 -20.86 19.68
CA GLU A 601 9.03 -21.75 19.10
C GLU A 601 10.28 -21.90 19.97
N MET A 602 10.66 -20.87 20.73
CA MET A 602 11.94 -20.77 21.44
C MET A 602 11.76 -20.05 22.81
N PRO A 603 10.98 -20.62 23.75
CA PRO A 603 10.60 -19.94 24.99
C PRO A 603 11.81 -19.56 25.84
N ASP A 604 12.76 -20.48 26.02
CA ASP A 604 13.91 -20.34 26.93
C ASP A 604 15.08 -19.55 26.34
N LEU A 605 14.98 -19.10 25.08
CA LEU A 605 16.05 -18.41 24.37
C LEU A 605 15.88 -16.89 24.45
N ASP A 606 16.98 -16.16 24.69
CA ASP A 606 16.99 -14.69 24.71
C ASP A 606 16.58 -14.08 23.34
N PRO A 607 15.81 -12.98 23.28
CA PRO A 607 15.42 -12.34 22.03
C PRO A 607 16.58 -12.00 21.07
N ASN A 608 17.77 -11.67 21.57
CA ASN A 608 18.93 -11.37 20.72
C ASN A 608 19.56 -12.63 20.10
N LEU A 609 19.31 -13.82 20.67
CA LEU A 609 19.76 -15.09 20.08
C LEU A 609 18.71 -15.64 19.09
N ARG A 610 17.42 -15.33 19.29
CA ARG A 610 16.34 -15.70 18.36
C ARG A 610 16.45 -15.02 16.99
N SER A 611 17.04 -13.83 16.89
CA SER A 611 17.32 -13.16 15.60
C SER A 611 18.37 -13.92 14.80
N ALA A 612 19.48 -14.34 15.42
CA ALA A 612 20.50 -15.19 14.79
C ALA A 612 19.92 -16.53 14.29
N VAL A 613 19.02 -17.16 15.06
CA VAL A 613 18.27 -18.36 14.61
C VAL A 613 17.44 -18.05 13.36
N SER A 614 16.72 -16.92 13.31
CA SER A 614 15.94 -16.53 12.14
C SER A 614 16.81 -16.27 10.92
N ILE A 615 17.95 -15.59 11.09
CA ILE A 615 18.93 -15.33 10.03
C ILE A 615 19.42 -16.64 9.39
N GLY A 616 19.81 -17.63 10.20
CA GLY A 616 20.20 -18.95 9.67
C GLY A 616 19.05 -19.69 8.97
N ARG A 617 17.84 -19.68 9.55
CA ARG A 617 16.66 -20.36 8.99
C ARG A 617 16.20 -19.74 7.66
N ARG A 618 16.34 -18.44 7.47
CA ARG A 618 16.04 -17.75 6.19
C ARG A 618 16.83 -18.32 5.02
N VAL A 619 18.06 -18.78 5.22
CA VAL A 619 18.86 -19.40 4.15
C VAL A 619 18.49 -20.87 3.95
N GLN A 620 18.09 -21.58 5.01
CA GLN A 620 17.63 -22.98 4.90
C GLN A 620 16.28 -23.10 4.17
N ASP A 621 15.30 -22.25 4.48
CA ASP A 621 14.04 -22.12 3.74
C ASP A 621 13.46 -20.69 3.87
N PRO A 622 13.71 -19.79 2.90
CA PRO A 622 13.26 -18.40 2.95
C PRO A 622 11.75 -18.27 3.12
N LEU A 623 10.99 -19.10 2.40
CA LEU A 623 9.53 -19.08 2.43
C LEU A 623 9.00 -19.49 3.82
N ALA A 624 9.50 -20.59 4.40
CA ALA A 624 9.00 -21.08 5.68
C ALA A 624 9.32 -20.16 6.87
N GLU A 625 10.41 -19.41 6.81
CA GLU A 625 10.81 -18.48 7.88
C GLU A 625 10.18 -17.08 7.70
N LEU A 626 10.17 -16.51 6.48
CA LEU A 626 9.66 -15.15 6.26
C LEU A 626 8.14 -15.01 6.50
N VAL A 627 7.33 -16.06 6.27
CA VAL A 627 5.88 -16.02 6.54
C VAL A 627 5.50 -15.92 8.03
N LYS A 628 6.48 -16.08 8.94
CA LYS A 628 6.30 -15.84 10.37
C LYS A 628 6.21 -14.35 10.70
N ILE A 629 6.64 -13.48 9.79
CA ILE A 629 6.75 -12.04 9.95
C ILE A 629 5.58 -11.37 9.21
N ASP A 630 4.99 -10.32 9.79
CA ASP A 630 4.01 -9.49 9.06
C ASP A 630 4.74 -8.83 7.87
N PRO A 631 4.29 -9.03 6.62
CA PRO A 631 5.02 -8.61 5.43
C PRO A 631 5.48 -7.14 5.39
N LYS A 632 4.78 -6.23 6.08
CA LYS A 632 5.17 -4.81 6.19
C LYS A 632 6.53 -4.59 6.89
N HIS A 633 7.00 -5.57 7.67
CA HIS A 633 8.28 -5.51 8.38
C HIS A 633 9.44 -6.17 7.62
N ILE A 634 9.20 -6.72 6.43
CA ILE A 634 10.22 -7.41 5.60
C ILE A 634 11.08 -6.40 4.79
N GLY A 635 10.79 -5.10 4.86
CA GLY A 635 11.59 -4.04 4.22
C GLY A 635 11.45 -4.07 2.71
N ILE A 636 10.24 -3.80 2.23
CA ILE A 636 9.82 -4.03 0.83
C ILE A 636 9.88 -2.79 -0.06
N GLY A 637 10.00 -1.59 0.52
CA GLY A 637 10.37 -0.37 -0.21
C GLY A 637 10.16 0.94 0.56
N THR A 638 10.71 2.03 0.03
CA THR A 638 10.91 3.33 0.71
C THR A 638 9.63 3.99 1.22
N TYR A 639 8.55 3.93 0.44
CA TYR A 639 7.28 4.62 0.73
C TYR A 639 6.21 3.68 1.32
N GLN A 640 6.60 2.54 1.89
CA GLN A 640 5.66 1.54 2.43
C GLN A 640 4.74 2.07 3.54
N HIS A 641 5.10 3.16 4.22
CA HIS A 641 4.29 3.83 5.24
C HIS A 641 3.45 5.00 4.70
N ASP A 642 3.73 5.46 3.48
CA ASP A 642 3.08 6.59 2.82
C ASP A 642 1.91 6.16 1.90
N VAL A 643 1.66 4.85 1.79
CA VAL A 643 0.52 4.24 1.06
C VAL A 643 -0.58 3.74 1.99
N SER A 644 -1.78 3.49 1.46
CA SER A 644 -2.92 2.89 2.18
C SER A 644 -2.55 1.56 2.85
N GLN A 645 -2.40 1.56 4.18
CA GLN A 645 -1.94 0.40 4.96
C GLN A 645 -2.89 -0.81 4.86
N SER A 646 -4.20 -0.59 4.68
CA SER A 646 -5.17 -1.67 4.46
C SER A 646 -4.98 -2.32 3.09
N SER A 647 -4.71 -1.51 2.06
CA SER A 647 -4.53 -1.98 0.69
C SER A 647 -3.19 -2.69 0.53
N LEU A 648 -2.14 -2.12 1.14
CA LEU A 648 -0.83 -2.75 1.27
C LEU A 648 -0.94 -4.12 1.93
N LYS A 649 -1.54 -4.21 3.13
CA LYS A 649 -1.68 -5.49 3.83
C LYS A 649 -2.40 -6.53 2.98
N ALA A 650 -3.53 -6.17 2.38
CA ALA A 650 -4.31 -7.09 1.54
C ALA A 650 -3.52 -7.60 0.32
N ALA A 651 -2.72 -6.73 -0.31
CA ALA A 651 -1.86 -7.11 -1.43
C ALA A 651 -0.73 -8.07 -0.98
N LEU A 652 -0.03 -7.76 0.11
CA LEU A 652 1.09 -8.58 0.59
C LEU A 652 0.63 -9.94 1.14
N ASP A 653 -0.49 -9.98 1.90
CA ASP A 653 -1.11 -11.23 2.35
C ASP A 653 -1.50 -12.11 1.14
N GLY A 654 -1.96 -11.48 0.05
CA GLY A 654 -2.26 -12.13 -1.24
C GLY A 654 -1.02 -12.72 -1.92
N VAL A 655 0.10 -12.00 -1.96
CA VAL A 655 1.38 -12.50 -2.51
C VAL A 655 1.94 -13.64 -1.69
N VAL A 656 1.87 -13.56 -0.35
CA VAL A 656 2.26 -14.66 0.53
C VAL A 656 1.44 -15.90 0.20
N GLN A 657 0.11 -15.77 0.12
CA GLN A 657 -0.77 -16.88 -0.24
C GLN A 657 -0.45 -17.44 -1.64
N GLU A 658 -0.13 -16.59 -2.61
CA GLU A 658 0.27 -17.03 -3.95
C GLU A 658 1.60 -17.79 -3.94
N CYS A 659 2.64 -17.27 -3.28
CA CYS A 659 3.96 -17.91 -3.21
C CYS A 659 3.89 -19.28 -2.51
N VAL A 660 3.17 -19.36 -1.38
CA VAL A 660 2.92 -20.61 -0.65
C VAL A 660 2.14 -21.62 -1.50
N SER A 661 1.15 -21.15 -2.28
CA SER A 661 0.37 -21.99 -3.20
C SER A 661 1.14 -22.37 -4.47
N PHE A 662 2.12 -21.57 -4.90
CA PHE A 662 2.98 -21.87 -6.03
C PHE A 662 3.93 -23.03 -5.68
N VAL A 663 4.71 -22.88 -4.60
CA VAL A 663 5.66 -23.89 -4.09
C VAL A 663 4.94 -25.13 -3.56
N GLY A 664 3.79 -24.94 -2.92
CA GLY A 664 3.02 -25.99 -2.24
C GLY A 664 3.68 -26.46 -0.94
N VAL A 665 2.88 -26.97 0.01
CA VAL A 665 3.36 -27.34 1.36
C VAL A 665 3.30 -28.83 1.60
N ASP A 666 4.27 -29.42 2.29
CA ASP A 666 4.15 -30.78 2.84
C ASP A 666 3.41 -30.73 4.17
N ILE A 667 2.19 -31.26 4.23
CA ILE A 667 1.33 -31.13 5.42
C ILE A 667 1.88 -31.86 6.64
N ASN A 668 2.76 -32.85 6.47
CA ASN A 668 3.34 -33.60 7.57
C ASN A 668 4.46 -32.84 8.29
N ILE A 669 5.13 -31.90 7.59
CA ILE A 669 6.30 -31.16 8.10
C ILE A 669 5.98 -29.67 8.31
N CYS A 670 5.01 -29.13 7.55
CA CYS A 670 4.66 -27.72 7.54
C CYS A 670 4.18 -27.19 8.91
N SER A 671 4.58 -25.95 9.24
CA SER A 671 4.16 -25.26 10.45
C SER A 671 2.73 -24.73 10.35
N GLU A 672 2.05 -24.54 11.48
CA GLU A 672 0.73 -23.89 11.57
C GLU A 672 0.73 -22.52 10.84
N THR A 673 1.81 -21.76 11.03
CA THR A 673 2.05 -20.46 10.39
C THR A 673 2.10 -20.54 8.87
N LEU A 674 2.81 -21.52 8.28
CA LEU A 674 2.89 -21.66 6.83
C LEU A 674 1.59 -22.26 6.25
N MET A 675 0.95 -23.21 6.95
CA MET A 675 -0.32 -23.81 6.54
C MET A 675 -1.46 -22.80 6.38
N ARG A 676 -1.56 -21.77 7.25
CA ARG A 676 -2.64 -20.77 7.19
C ARG A 676 -2.65 -19.94 5.90
N HIS A 677 -1.52 -19.91 5.18
CA HIS A 677 -1.35 -19.17 3.92
C HIS A 677 -1.63 -20.02 2.68
N VAL A 678 -1.95 -21.32 2.81
CA VAL A 678 -2.40 -22.14 1.67
C VAL A 678 -3.77 -21.67 1.20
N ALA A 679 -3.99 -21.57 -0.11
CA ALA A 679 -5.29 -21.26 -0.68
C ALA A 679 -6.41 -22.17 -0.13
N GLY A 680 -7.51 -21.57 0.34
CA GLY A 680 -8.63 -22.29 0.96
C GLY A 680 -8.49 -22.61 2.45
N LEU A 681 -7.29 -22.47 3.03
CA LEU A 681 -7.07 -22.58 4.47
C LEU A 681 -7.17 -21.21 5.16
N ASN A 682 -7.32 -21.24 6.48
CA ASN A 682 -7.28 -20.08 7.37
C ASN A 682 -6.67 -20.53 8.72
N ILE A 683 -6.52 -19.61 9.68
CA ILE A 683 -5.91 -19.89 10.98
C ILE A 683 -6.59 -21.09 11.69
N GLY A 684 -7.93 -21.09 11.74
CA GLY A 684 -8.69 -22.17 12.39
C GLY A 684 -8.50 -23.53 11.72
N ARG A 685 -8.55 -23.58 10.38
CA ARG A 685 -8.33 -24.82 9.61
C ARG A 685 -6.89 -25.32 9.73
N ALA A 686 -5.90 -24.42 9.68
CA ALA A 686 -4.49 -24.78 9.85
C ALA A 686 -4.24 -25.39 11.24
N LYS A 687 -4.83 -24.81 12.30
CA LYS A 687 -4.79 -25.35 13.65
C LYS A 687 -5.45 -26.74 13.73
N SER A 688 -6.65 -26.90 13.16
CA SER A 688 -7.35 -28.20 13.14
C SER A 688 -6.60 -29.29 12.37
N ILE A 689 -5.85 -28.94 11.31
CA ILE A 689 -4.97 -29.88 10.60
C ILE A 689 -3.77 -30.28 11.47
N ALA A 690 -3.15 -29.32 12.19
CA ALA A 690 -2.06 -29.61 13.12
C ALA A 690 -2.52 -30.52 14.28
N GLU A 691 -3.65 -30.19 14.92
CA GLU A 691 -4.26 -31.01 15.98
C GLU A 691 -4.61 -32.42 15.49
N TRP A 692 -5.13 -32.56 14.26
CA TRP A 692 -5.41 -33.86 13.66
C TRP A 692 -4.14 -34.68 13.45
N ARG A 693 -3.06 -34.05 12.94
CA ARG A 693 -1.74 -34.68 12.72
C ARG A 693 -1.10 -35.14 14.02
N GLU A 694 -1.22 -34.36 15.08
CA GLU A 694 -0.71 -34.71 16.42
C GLU A 694 -1.50 -35.87 17.04
N THR A 695 -2.82 -35.93 16.81
CA THR A 695 -3.70 -36.95 17.41
C THR A 695 -3.71 -38.28 16.65
N ASN A 696 -3.71 -38.24 15.31
CA ASN A 696 -3.89 -39.42 14.45
C ASN A 696 -2.58 -39.88 13.77
N GLY A 697 -1.49 -39.13 13.96
CA GLY A 697 -0.24 -39.33 13.24
C GLY A 697 -0.22 -38.66 11.85
N PRO A 698 0.80 -38.95 11.04
CA PRO A 698 0.99 -38.29 9.75
C PRO A 698 -0.08 -38.68 8.73
N PHE A 699 -0.43 -37.73 7.86
CA PHE A 699 -1.28 -37.98 6.71
C PHE A 699 -0.57 -38.89 5.71
N MET A 700 -1.29 -39.92 5.25
CA MET A 700 -0.84 -40.89 4.24
C MET A 700 -1.36 -40.54 2.84
N ASN A 701 -2.53 -39.91 2.75
CA ASN A 701 -3.12 -39.46 1.49
C ASN A 701 -3.94 -38.17 1.67
N ARG A 702 -4.23 -37.49 0.56
CA ARG A 702 -4.96 -36.22 0.58
C ARG A 702 -6.40 -36.38 1.08
N ASP A 703 -7.05 -37.52 0.83
CA ASP A 703 -8.46 -37.72 1.20
C ASP A 703 -8.68 -37.74 2.72
N GLN A 704 -7.68 -38.13 3.51
CA GLN A 704 -7.71 -37.97 4.97
C GLN A 704 -7.91 -36.52 5.44
N LEU A 705 -7.57 -35.50 4.63
CA LEU A 705 -7.88 -34.11 4.95
C LEU A 705 -9.39 -33.87 5.12
N ARG A 706 -10.24 -34.65 4.44
CA ARG A 706 -11.71 -34.56 4.58
C ARG A 706 -12.21 -35.01 5.96
N LEU A 707 -11.38 -35.74 6.71
CA LEU A 707 -11.67 -36.14 8.10
C LEU A 707 -11.35 -35.03 9.11
N VAL A 708 -10.68 -33.95 8.69
CA VAL A 708 -10.32 -32.83 9.57
C VAL A 708 -11.54 -31.96 9.83
N LYS A 709 -11.86 -31.79 11.12
CA LYS A 709 -12.97 -30.96 11.60
C LYS A 709 -12.89 -29.55 11.02
N GLY A 710 -13.97 -29.08 10.39
CA GLY A 710 -14.05 -27.73 9.80
C GLY A 710 -13.49 -27.59 8.38
N LEU A 711 -12.96 -28.66 7.77
CA LEU A 711 -12.56 -28.67 6.36
C LEU A 711 -13.72 -29.15 5.46
N GLY A 712 -14.61 -28.23 5.09
CA GLY A 712 -15.72 -28.52 4.17
C GLY A 712 -15.27 -28.85 2.74
N PRO A 713 -16.16 -29.42 1.90
CA PRO A 713 -15.81 -29.90 0.56
C PRO A 713 -15.25 -28.80 -0.36
N LYS A 714 -15.78 -27.57 -0.28
CA LYS A 714 -15.23 -26.41 -1.00
C LYS A 714 -13.81 -26.08 -0.55
N SER A 715 -13.55 -26.09 0.76
CA SER A 715 -12.21 -25.80 1.31
C SER A 715 -11.20 -26.87 0.90
N TYR A 716 -11.60 -28.15 0.94
CA TYR A 716 -10.82 -29.27 0.41
C TYR A 716 -10.49 -29.08 -1.08
N GLN A 717 -11.49 -28.74 -1.92
CA GLN A 717 -11.27 -28.45 -3.34
C GLN A 717 -10.25 -27.32 -3.55
N GLN A 718 -10.32 -26.26 -2.75
CA GLN A 718 -9.39 -25.13 -2.85
C GLN A 718 -7.96 -25.48 -2.40
N CYS A 719 -7.77 -26.28 -1.33
CA CYS A 719 -6.44 -26.53 -0.77
C CYS A 719 -5.73 -27.79 -1.27
N ALA A 720 -6.45 -28.86 -1.64
CA ALA A 720 -5.87 -30.19 -1.84
C ALA A 720 -4.79 -30.23 -2.94
N GLY A 721 -4.96 -29.44 -4.01
CA GLY A 721 -3.97 -29.36 -5.10
C GLY A 721 -2.66 -28.65 -4.72
N PHE A 722 -2.64 -27.91 -3.61
CA PHE A 722 -1.46 -27.19 -3.10
C PHE A 722 -0.75 -27.95 -1.97
N ILE A 723 -1.37 -29.02 -1.47
CA ILE A 723 -0.85 -29.85 -0.40
C ILE A 723 -0.10 -31.05 -0.99
N ARG A 724 1.13 -31.25 -0.53
CA ARG A 724 1.95 -32.43 -0.75
C ARG A 724 1.92 -33.30 0.51
N ILE A 725 2.11 -34.60 0.30
CA ILE A 725 2.31 -35.60 1.34
C ILE A 725 3.48 -36.43 0.85
N ASN A 726 4.63 -36.29 1.48
CA ASN A 726 5.80 -37.12 1.17
C ASN A 726 5.82 -38.32 2.14
N PRO A 727 6.16 -39.54 1.67
CA PRO A 727 6.33 -40.68 2.55
C PRO A 727 7.50 -40.44 3.52
N LEU A 728 7.29 -40.75 4.80
CA LEU A 728 8.22 -40.42 5.90
C LEU A 728 9.40 -41.40 6.05
N ASP A 729 9.74 -42.16 5.00
CA ASP A 729 10.80 -43.18 5.06
C ASP A 729 12.20 -42.57 5.25
N HIS A 730 12.40 -41.29 4.91
CA HIS A 730 13.66 -40.57 5.12
C HIS A 730 13.89 -40.07 6.56
N LEU A 731 12.94 -40.27 7.50
CA LEU A 731 13.03 -39.79 8.88
C LEU A 731 12.99 -40.92 9.93
N ASN A 732 12.88 -42.19 9.50
CA ASN A 732 12.63 -43.35 10.38
C ASN A 732 13.85 -43.89 11.16
N ASN A 733 14.86 -43.06 11.47
CA ASN A 733 15.94 -43.48 12.40
C ASN A 733 15.53 -43.45 13.89
N HIS A 734 14.33 -42.95 14.22
CA HIS A 734 13.72 -43.09 15.55
C HIS A 734 12.28 -43.57 15.47
N ARG A 735 12.08 -44.87 15.23
CA ARG A 735 10.77 -45.52 15.40
C ARG A 735 10.83 -46.70 16.37
N SER A 736 10.55 -46.41 17.63
CA SER A 736 9.95 -47.38 18.56
C SER A 736 8.67 -46.76 19.12
N LYS A 737 7.65 -47.60 19.31
CA LYS A 737 6.23 -47.26 19.53
C LYS A 737 5.48 -46.88 18.22
N TYR A 738 4.23 -47.32 18.14
CA TYR A 738 3.32 -47.24 16.97
C TYR A 738 3.62 -48.19 15.78
N ALA A 739 3.80 -49.48 16.08
CA ALA A 739 3.43 -50.54 15.14
C ALA A 739 1.95 -50.91 15.40
N GLY A 740 1.03 -50.66 14.46
CA GLY A 740 -0.39 -50.87 14.75
C GLY A 740 -1.45 -50.41 13.74
N ILE A 741 -1.12 -50.16 12.46
CA ILE A 741 -2.12 -49.97 11.40
C ILE A 741 -1.70 -50.82 10.20
N LYS A 742 -2.61 -51.67 9.70
CA LYS A 742 -2.36 -52.55 8.55
C LYS A 742 -2.41 -51.71 7.26
N ASN A 743 -1.37 -51.79 6.44
CA ASN A 743 -1.40 -51.29 5.07
C ASN A 743 -2.24 -52.23 4.20
N ASP A 744 -3.21 -51.69 3.47
CA ASP A 744 -4.04 -52.43 2.51
C ASP A 744 -3.59 -52.09 1.07
N PRO A 745 -2.91 -52.99 0.33
CA PRO A 745 -2.08 -52.63 -0.82
C PRO A 745 -2.85 -52.32 -2.13
N LYS A 746 -4.18 -52.15 -2.07
CA LYS A 746 -5.03 -51.98 -3.27
C LYS A 746 -5.37 -50.54 -3.66
N ILE A 747 -4.80 -49.53 -2.98
CA ILE A 747 -5.00 -48.09 -3.31
C ILE A 747 -3.66 -47.39 -3.64
N CYS A 748 -2.81 -48.05 -4.41
CA CYS A 748 -1.65 -47.42 -5.06
C CYS A 748 -1.93 -47.22 -6.55
N ASN A 749 -2.66 -46.15 -6.90
CA ASN A 749 -2.82 -45.76 -8.30
C ASN A 749 -2.54 -44.26 -8.49
N ASN A 750 -1.25 -43.93 -8.46
CA ASN A 750 -0.72 -42.59 -8.64
C ASN A 750 -0.73 -42.21 -10.14
N ARG A 751 -1.92 -42.00 -10.71
CA ARG A 751 -2.07 -41.65 -12.14
C ARG A 751 -3.28 -40.75 -12.44
N LEU A 752 -3.19 -39.49 -12.02
CA LEU A 752 -3.88 -38.39 -12.72
C LEU A 752 -3.15 -37.05 -12.46
N LEU A 753 -2.94 -36.28 -13.54
CA LEU A 753 -2.39 -34.91 -13.55
C LEU A 753 -0.94 -34.74 -13.04
N VAL A 754 0.02 -35.40 -13.69
CA VAL A 754 1.40 -34.88 -13.81
C VAL A 754 1.63 -34.47 -15.26
N GLY A 755 1.24 -33.24 -15.58
CA GLY A 755 1.58 -32.57 -16.83
C GLY A 755 2.84 -31.72 -16.64
N THR A 756 3.94 -32.12 -17.28
CA THR A 756 5.13 -31.31 -17.59
C THR A 756 5.80 -30.57 -16.42
N LEU A 757 6.53 -31.32 -15.60
CA LEU A 757 7.69 -30.83 -14.84
C LEU A 757 8.87 -31.81 -15.03
N ARG A 758 9.48 -31.74 -16.22
CA ARG A 758 10.77 -32.37 -16.55
C ARG A 758 11.52 -31.44 -17.51
N PHE A 759 12.27 -30.50 -16.96
CA PHE A 759 13.51 -29.96 -17.51
C PHE A 759 14.31 -29.35 -16.36
N LEU A 760 15.64 -29.29 -16.52
CA LEU A 760 16.62 -28.82 -15.52
C LEU A 760 16.78 -29.71 -14.26
N SER A 761 17.42 -30.88 -14.42
CA SER A 761 18.34 -31.48 -13.43
C SER A 761 18.93 -32.81 -13.95
N GLN A 762 20.07 -32.74 -14.65
CA GLN A 762 21.10 -33.79 -14.64
C GLN A 762 22.40 -33.28 -15.32
N PRO A 763 23.59 -33.60 -14.79
CA PRO A 763 24.87 -33.24 -15.41
C PRO A 763 25.25 -34.21 -16.53
N SER A 764 26.00 -33.74 -17.51
CA SER A 764 26.53 -34.54 -18.62
C SER A 764 27.90 -35.12 -18.29
N GLU A 765 27.95 -36.40 -17.91
CA GLU A 765 29.18 -37.20 -18.07
C GLU A 765 29.18 -37.82 -19.47
N VAL A 766 30.21 -37.51 -20.26
CA VAL A 766 30.39 -38.04 -21.62
C VAL A 766 31.32 -39.25 -21.55
N GLY A 767 30.71 -40.45 -21.55
CA GLY A 767 31.42 -41.70 -21.80
C GLY A 767 31.09 -42.20 -23.20
N ALA A 768 32.06 -42.16 -24.11
CA ALA A 768 31.93 -42.70 -25.46
C ALA A 768 32.36 -44.17 -25.48
N GLU A 769 31.62 -45.04 -26.18
CA GLU A 769 32.15 -46.25 -26.82
C GLU A 769 31.41 -46.52 -28.15
N PRO A 770 32.02 -47.28 -29.10
CA PRO A 770 31.58 -47.30 -30.50
C PRO A 770 30.87 -48.59 -30.95
N ILE A 771 30.14 -48.45 -32.07
CA ILE A 771 29.43 -49.48 -32.88
C ILE A 771 28.10 -49.98 -32.28
#